data_AF-A0A495JCQ2-F1
#
_entry.id   AF-A0A495JCQ2-F1
#
_cell.length_a   1.000
_cell.length_b   1.000
_cell.length_c   1.000
_cell.angle_alpha   90.00
_cell.angle_beta   90.00
_cell.angle_gamma   90.00
#
_symmetry.space_group_name_H-M   'P 1'
#
loop_
_entity.id
_entity.type
_entity.pdbx_description
1 polymer ?
#
loop_
_entity_poly.entity_id
_entity_poly.type
_entity_poly.pdbx_seq_one_letter_code
_entity_poly.pdbx_strand_id
1 'polypeptide(L)'
;MKGRVRLLPILTISAAARGRTMVTSGDAPQLAPPTPRRRWFSRAAVAVMVLAASTAVVVNVTPAAAATVDTSAWYVLVNRNSGKALDLYNLATNDGARITQWTRGDGAWQQWQFVDSGGGYYRLKSRHSGKVLDVQNWSTTDGGPIAQWTDNNTANQQFRLADSTSGYVRLINRNSNKAVEVQNASTADGANIVQYTDWGGNNQQWQLVRIDGGTTPPPTSDPYTNPVVWQDFADVDIIRVDNTYYMSASTMHYSPGAPVLRSYDLVNWEFAGHSVPRLDFGSKYDMSGGRAYVDGIWASTLNYRRSNNTFYWAGCVDFNQTHIYTATSVESSWNRLTTINNCYYDAGMLIDDNDTMYIAYGNSTISVAQLSADGRSQVRAQQVFTTPSSVGTLEGARFYKRGGSYYIWLTRPANGQYVLKASNPFGPYEMRQVLLNMPGPISGGGVPHQGGLVQTQNGDWYYMAFVDAYPGGRMPALAPITWTSDGWPTVQTVNGGWGVNYPRPNLPAPPRAVRPLTGTDTFAGTTLGPQWEWNHNPDNSRWSVNNGLRLQTATVTNDLYGARNTLTHRIQGPSSTATIELDYSTMRDGDRSGLAMLRDSSAWIGVKRDNGSTRVVMTNGLTMNSNWDSTGTGTEAASANVTGGRVWLRANADIRPGSGRQARFSYSTDGVNFTALGPGFTLNNAWQFFMGYRFGIFNFASQALGGQVTVRRFELTTP
;
A
#
# COMPACT_ATOMS: atom_id res chain seq x y z
N MET A 1 25.77 5.41 58.63
CA MET A 1 26.96 6.28 58.81
C MET A 1 27.81 6.17 57.54
N LYS A 2 28.03 7.28 56.82
CA LYS A 2 29.31 7.98 56.63
C LYS A 2 30.46 7.21 55.92
N GLY A 3 30.58 7.45 54.61
CA GLY A 3 31.87 7.47 53.89
C GLY A 3 32.11 6.35 52.87
N ARG A 4 32.83 6.58 51.76
CA ARG A 4 33.30 7.85 51.16
C ARG A 4 33.47 7.67 49.64
N VAL A 5 32.93 8.62 48.87
CA VAL A 5 33.36 8.90 47.48
C VAL A 5 34.12 10.23 47.49
N ARG A 6 35.10 10.43 46.61
CA ARG A 6 35.78 11.71 46.38
C ARG A 6 35.85 12.04 44.89
N LEU A 7 35.93 13.33 44.58
CA LEU A 7 35.76 13.89 43.25
C LEU A 7 37.10 14.14 42.51
N LEU A 8 36.95 14.43 41.22
CA LEU A 8 37.76 15.27 40.31
C LEU A 8 38.15 16.65 40.97
N PRO A 9 38.96 17.59 40.38
CA PRO A 9 39.22 17.75 38.93
C PRO A 9 40.55 18.45 38.43
N ILE A 10 40.73 18.50 37.09
CA ILE A 10 41.10 19.67 36.23
C ILE A 10 42.53 20.33 36.13
N LEU A 11 42.89 20.69 34.86
CA LEU A 11 43.80 21.73 34.27
C LEU A 11 45.36 21.58 34.08
N THR A 12 45.76 21.51 32.79
CA THR A 12 46.86 22.16 31.99
C THR A 12 48.24 22.58 32.56
N ILE A 13 49.31 22.46 31.73
CA ILE A 13 50.21 23.58 31.31
C ILE A 13 51.11 23.28 30.07
N SER A 14 51.17 24.26 29.15
CA SER A 14 52.17 24.74 28.14
C SER A 14 53.40 23.96 27.59
N ALA A 15 53.54 23.97 26.23
CA ALA A 15 54.66 24.38 25.32
C ALA A 15 56.17 24.10 25.64
N ALA A 16 57.17 24.12 24.73
CA ALA A 16 57.38 24.55 23.32
C ALA A 16 58.72 23.91 22.77
N ALA A 17 59.35 24.11 21.59
CA ALA A 17 59.14 24.76 20.26
C ALA A 17 60.33 24.40 19.28
N ARG A 18 60.37 24.98 18.06
CA ARG A 18 61.40 24.92 16.95
C ARG A 18 61.26 23.73 15.95
N GLY A 19 61.50 23.88 14.64
CA GLY A 19 61.96 25.04 13.84
C GLY A 19 61.58 24.98 12.33
N ARG A 20 61.92 26.03 11.54
CA ARG A 20 61.53 26.25 10.12
C ARG A 20 62.49 25.57 9.11
N THR A 21 62.19 25.50 7.80
CA THR A 21 62.52 26.53 6.76
C THR A 21 61.70 26.31 5.46
N MET A 22 61.64 27.32 4.57
CA MET A 22 60.83 27.41 3.32
C MET A 22 61.73 28.00 2.18
N VAL A 23 61.36 28.29 0.91
CA VAL A 23 60.08 28.53 0.18
C VAL A 23 60.33 28.42 -1.36
N THR A 24 59.35 28.76 -2.23
CA THR A 24 59.44 29.03 -3.72
C THR A 24 59.80 27.86 -4.65
N SER A 25 59.37 27.78 -5.94
CA SER A 25 58.31 28.41 -6.79
C SER A 25 58.31 27.67 -8.15
N GLY A 26 57.35 27.78 -9.08
CA GLY A 26 56.16 28.63 -9.25
C GLY A 26 55.32 28.16 -10.48
N ASP A 27 54.42 29.02 -10.98
CA ASP A 27 53.25 28.62 -11.79
C ASP A 27 53.41 28.36 -13.31
N ALA A 28 52.35 27.83 -13.93
CA ALA A 28 52.18 27.59 -15.37
C ALA A 28 51.79 28.87 -16.17
N PRO A 29 51.64 28.79 -17.51
CA PRO A 29 50.27 28.64 -18.04
C PRO A 29 50.13 27.83 -19.35
N GLN A 30 48.89 27.71 -19.85
CA GLN A 30 48.45 26.96 -21.03
C GLN A 30 48.00 27.91 -22.17
N LEU A 31 48.32 27.62 -23.44
CA LEU A 31 47.73 28.27 -24.64
C LEU A 31 47.99 27.48 -25.96
N ALA A 32 47.21 27.75 -27.02
CA ALA A 32 47.28 27.19 -28.39
C ALA A 32 46.42 28.05 -29.36
N PRO A 33 46.31 27.79 -30.69
CA PRO A 33 47.12 27.02 -31.66
C PRO A 33 47.72 27.95 -32.77
N PRO A 34 48.21 27.48 -33.95
CA PRO A 34 47.33 27.34 -35.14
C PRO A 34 47.74 26.23 -36.17
N THR A 35 47.05 26.15 -37.32
CA THR A 35 47.34 25.23 -38.46
C THR A 35 47.83 26.00 -39.71
N PRO A 36 48.43 25.33 -40.73
CA PRO A 36 47.73 25.27 -42.04
C PRO A 36 48.04 24.09 -43.02
N ARG A 37 47.00 23.75 -43.82
CA ARG A 37 46.99 23.36 -45.28
C ARG A 37 47.50 21.99 -45.82
N ARG A 38 46.50 21.23 -46.31
CA ARG A 38 46.33 20.57 -47.65
C ARG A 38 47.20 19.36 -48.11
N ARG A 39 46.47 18.24 -48.36
CA ARG A 39 46.37 17.40 -49.60
C ARG A 39 47.64 16.64 -50.10
N TRP A 40 47.57 15.43 -50.68
CA TRP A 40 46.45 14.62 -51.21
C TRP A 40 46.79 13.10 -51.32
N PHE A 41 45.76 12.28 -51.60
CA PHE A 41 45.74 10.95 -52.26
C PHE A 41 46.07 9.59 -51.59
N SER A 42 45.13 8.66 -51.87
CA SER A 42 45.29 7.23 -52.25
C SER A 42 45.16 6.09 -51.22
N ARG A 43 44.83 4.90 -51.75
CA ARG A 43 44.24 3.71 -51.09
C ARG A 43 45.19 2.49 -51.11
N ALA A 44 44.79 1.45 -50.36
CA ALA A 44 45.17 0.02 -50.39
C ALA A 44 45.95 -0.45 -49.15
N ALA A 45 45.82 -1.69 -48.66
CA ALA A 45 44.76 -2.71 -48.77
C ALA A 45 44.98 -3.77 -47.65
N VAL A 46 43.96 -4.56 -47.28
CA VAL A 46 44.07 -5.61 -46.23
C VAL A 46 43.37 -6.90 -46.66
N ALA A 47 44.04 -8.04 -46.46
CA ALA A 47 43.53 -9.42 -46.61
C ALA A 47 42.93 -9.90 -45.25
N VAL A 48 41.82 -10.64 -45.15
CA VAL A 48 41.48 -11.97 -45.73
C VAL A 48 42.42 -13.05 -45.16
N MET A 49 41.99 -14.14 -44.48
CA MET A 49 40.65 -14.63 -44.05
C MET A 49 40.83 -15.74 -42.99
N VAL A 50 39.83 -15.98 -42.12
CA VAL A 50 39.39 -17.34 -41.67
C VAL A 50 37.90 -17.27 -41.30
N LEU A 51 37.11 -18.30 -41.63
CA LEU A 51 35.69 -18.42 -41.23
C LEU A 51 35.51 -19.13 -39.89
N ALA A 52 34.49 -18.73 -39.15
CA ALA A 52 33.72 -19.62 -38.27
C ALA A 52 32.24 -19.46 -38.64
N ALA A 53 31.52 -20.57 -38.80
CA ALA A 53 30.13 -20.54 -39.27
C ALA A 53 29.16 -20.14 -38.15
N SER A 54 28.40 -19.06 -38.36
CA SER A 54 27.28 -18.67 -37.51
C SER A 54 25.95 -18.95 -38.22
N THR A 55 25.08 -19.71 -37.57
CA THR A 55 23.71 -19.91 -38.03
C THR A 55 22.94 -18.60 -37.91
N ALA A 56 22.37 -18.13 -39.02
CA ALA A 56 21.55 -16.93 -39.03
C ALA A 56 20.23 -17.20 -38.30
N VAL A 57 20.15 -16.80 -37.02
CA VAL A 57 18.88 -16.67 -36.32
C VAL A 57 18.10 -15.57 -37.03
N VAL A 58 17.09 -15.95 -37.82
CA VAL A 58 16.11 -15.01 -38.36
C VAL A 58 15.28 -14.51 -37.19
N VAL A 59 15.72 -13.40 -36.61
CA VAL A 59 14.95 -12.70 -35.57
C VAL A 59 13.72 -12.12 -36.26
N ASN A 60 12.60 -12.84 -36.17
CA ASN A 60 11.29 -12.29 -36.47
C ASN A 60 11.00 -11.18 -35.46
N VAL A 61 11.41 -9.95 -35.82
CA VAL A 61 11.04 -8.73 -35.10
C VAL A 61 9.54 -8.57 -35.28
N THR A 62 8.76 -9.07 -34.32
CA THR A 62 7.35 -8.74 -34.22
C THR A 62 7.22 -7.21 -34.16
N PRO A 63 6.37 -6.59 -35.00
CA PRO A 63 6.07 -5.18 -34.85
C PRO A 63 5.57 -4.92 -33.44
N ALA A 64 6.07 -3.86 -32.79
CA ALA A 64 5.54 -3.44 -31.50
C ALA A 64 4.05 -3.16 -31.64
N ALA A 65 3.23 -3.85 -30.85
CA ALA A 65 1.78 -3.66 -30.86
C ALA A 65 1.47 -2.31 -30.20
N ALA A 66 1.35 -1.27 -31.03
CA ALA A 66 1.07 0.09 -30.57
C ALA A 66 -0.18 0.13 -29.67
N ALA A 67 -0.12 0.97 -28.63
CA ALA A 67 -1.18 1.11 -27.64
C ALA A 67 -2.59 1.20 -28.27
N THR A 68 -3.42 0.19 -28.02
CA THR A 68 -4.80 0.14 -28.50
C THR A 68 -5.66 1.13 -27.75
N VAL A 69 -6.28 2.06 -28.48
CA VAL A 69 -7.13 3.12 -27.93
C VAL A 69 -8.61 2.78 -28.15
N ASP A 70 -9.46 3.09 -27.17
CA ASP A 70 -10.91 2.91 -27.30
C ASP A 70 -11.49 4.10 -28.07
N THR A 71 -11.83 3.89 -29.34
CA THR A 71 -12.38 4.92 -30.23
C THR A 71 -13.80 5.38 -29.84
N SER A 72 -14.48 4.68 -28.91
CA SER A 72 -15.75 5.12 -28.34
C SER A 72 -15.59 6.16 -27.21
N ALA A 73 -14.41 6.24 -26.60
CA ALA A 73 -14.14 7.08 -25.44
C ALA A 73 -13.57 8.47 -25.81
N TRP A 74 -13.71 9.42 -24.89
CA TRP A 74 -12.95 10.67 -24.91
C TRP A 74 -11.69 10.52 -24.06
N TYR A 75 -10.68 11.34 -24.33
CA TYR A 75 -9.42 11.36 -23.60
C TYR A 75 -8.95 12.78 -23.32
N VAL A 76 -8.40 13.00 -22.14
CA VAL A 76 -7.55 14.16 -21.85
C VAL A 76 -6.10 13.71 -22.01
N LEU A 77 -5.36 14.39 -22.89
CA LEU A 77 -3.97 14.07 -23.18
C LEU A 77 -3.07 14.93 -22.28
N VAL A 78 -2.42 14.29 -21.30
CA VAL A 78 -1.61 14.97 -20.28
C VAL A 78 -0.13 14.85 -20.61
N ASN A 79 0.58 15.97 -20.77
CA ASN A 79 1.99 15.98 -21.14
C ASN A 79 2.91 15.52 -19.98
N ARG A 80 3.86 14.62 -20.27
CA ARG A 80 4.77 14.03 -19.26
C ARG A 80 5.70 15.07 -18.61
N ASN A 81 6.05 16.15 -19.31
CA ASN A 81 6.97 17.16 -18.79
C ASN A 81 6.30 18.20 -17.88
N SER A 82 5.05 18.58 -18.17
CA SER A 82 4.37 19.72 -17.52
C SER A 82 3.18 19.34 -16.65
N GLY A 83 2.66 18.11 -16.77
CA GLY A 83 1.41 17.68 -16.14
C GLY A 83 0.14 18.36 -16.67
N LYS A 84 0.24 19.07 -17.80
CA LYS A 84 -0.84 19.89 -18.39
C LYS A 84 -1.55 19.16 -19.53
N ALA A 85 -2.82 19.53 -19.75
CA ALA A 85 -3.69 18.94 -20.76
C ALA A 85 -3.52 19.61 -22.14
N LEU A 86 -3.68 18.83 -23.21
CA LEU A 86 -3.83 19.32 -24.58
C LEU A 86 -5.18 20.06 -24.74
N ASP A 87 -5.16 21.31 -25.17
CA ASP A 87 -6.23 22.29 -24.91
C ASP A 87 -6.50 23.20 -26.13
N LEU A 88 -7.77 23.53 -26.40
CA LEU A 88 -8.17 24.56 -27.38
C LEU A 88 -8.09 25.97 -26.78
N TYR A 89 -7.06 26.72 -27.20
CA TYR A 89 -6.78 28.05 -26.68
C TYR A 89 -7.99 29.00 -26.82
N ASN A 90 -8.33 29.69 -25.73
CA ASN A 90 -9.48 30.60 -25.60
C ASN A 90 -10.84 29.99 -26.02
N LEU A 91 -11.01 28.66 -25.90
CA LEU A 91 -12.24 27.94 -26.25
C LEU A 91 -12.67 28.11 -27.72
N ALA A 92 -11.73 28.43 -28.61
CA ALA A 92 -12.02 28.76 -30.00
C ALA A 92 -12.52 27.54 -30.82
N THR A 93 -13.46 27.77 -31.73
CA THR A 93 -14.14 26.73 -32.52
C THR A 93 -13.95 26.87 -34.05
N ASN A 94 -13.24 27.89 -34.51
CA ASN A 94 -12.90 28.12 -35.91
C ASN A 94 -11.73 27.26 -36.39
N ASP A 95 -11.61 27.10 -37.71
CA ASP A 95 -10.43 26.52 -38.36
C ASP A 95 -9.19 27.39 -38.14
N GLY A 96 -8.04 26.74 -38.00
CA GLY A 96 -6.77 27.41 -37.70
C GLY A 96 -6.63 27.89 -36.25
N ALA A 97 -7.58 27.58 -35.36
CA ALA A 97 -7.44 27.90 -33.94
C ALA A 97 -6.31 27.09 -33.30
N ARG A 98 -5.49 27.78 -32.49
CA ARG A 98 -4.26 27.28 -31.89
C ARG A 98 -4.51 26.22 -30.82
N ILE A 99 -3.78 25.10 -30.89
CA ILE A 99 -3.70 24.15 -29.77
C ILE A 99 -2.61 24.59 -28.80
N THR A 100 -2.93 24.52 -27.52
CA THR A 100 -2.04 24.88 -26.40
C THR A 100 -1.94 23.71 -25.43
N GLN A 101 -1.02 23.78 -24.46
CA GLN A 101 -1.27 23.14 -23.18
C GLN A 101 -1.96 24.12 -22.22
N TRP A 102 -2.74 23.59 -21.28
CA TRP A 102 -3.27 24.34 -20.14
C TRP A 102 -3.40 23.45 -18.89
N THR A 103 -3.45 24.06 -17.71
CA THR A 103 -3.78 23.42 -16.44
C THR A 103 -5.05 22.59 -16.61
N ARG A 104 -4.96 21.31 -16.24
CA ARG A 104 -6.01 20.31 -16.47
C ARG A 104 -7.25 20.62 -15.63
N GLY A 105 -8.39 20.77 -16.28
CA GLY A 105 -9.71 20.98 -15.67
C GLY A 105 -10.83 20.15 -16.30
N ASP A 106 -10.49 19.24 -17.22
CA ASP A 106 -11.38 18.27 -17.89
C ASP A 106 -12.61 18.89 -18.60
N GLY A 107 -12.56 20.18 -18.92
CA GLY A 107 -13.53 20.84 -19.78
C GLY A 107 -13.53 20.25 -21.21
N ALA A 108 -14.63 20.40 -21.95
CA ALA A 108 -14.79 19.80 -23.29
C ALA A 108 -13.67 20.20 -24.28
N TRP A 109 -13.04 21.36 -24.08
CA TRP A 109 -11.94 21.88 -24.88
C TRP A 109 -10.59 21.20 -24.62
N GLN A 110 -10.50 20.37 -23.58
CA GLN A 110 -9.36 19.50 -23.26
C GLN A 110 -9.62 18.01 -23.60
N GLN A 111 -10.81 17.68 -24.12
CA GLN A 111 -11.24 16.31 -24.39
C GLN A 111 -11.19 15.97 -25.88
N TRP A 112 -10.58 14.83 -26.19
CA TRP A 112 -10.26 14.38 -27.55
C TRP A 112 -10.67 12.92 -27.76
N GLN A 113 -11.51 12.64 -28.76
CA GLN A 113 -11.86 11.28 -29.18
C GLN A 113 -10.91 10.83 -30.30
N PHE A 114 -10.44 9.58 -30.23
CA PHE A 114 -9.66 8.98 -31.31
C PHE A 114 -10.61 8.39 -32.36
N VAL A 115 -10.57 8.93 -33.57
CA VAL A 115 -11.39 8.50 -34.71
C VAL A 115 -10.51 7.74 -35.69
N ASP A 116 -10.81 6.46 -35.94
CA ASP A 116 -10.00 5.64 -36.84
C ASP A 116 -9.90 6.25 -38.25
N SER A 117 -8.73 6.07 -38.86
CA SER A 117 -8.36 6.53 -40.20
C SER A 117 -7.60 5.45 -40.99
N GLY A 118 -7.60 4.21 -40.49
CA GLY A 118 -7.07 3.02 -41.15
C GLY A 118 -5.55 2.85 -40.99
N GLY A 119 -5.12 1.59 -40.83
CA GLY A 119 -3.70 1.23 -40.78
C GLY A 119 -2.97 1.70 -39.51
N GLY A 120 -3.68 1.83 -38.38
CA GLY A 120 -3.12 2.26 -37.10
C GLY A 120 -2.97 3.78 -36.93
N TYR A 121 -3.62 4.56 -37.80
CA TYR A 121 -3.67 6.03 -37.71
C TYR A 121 -5.06 6.50 -37.29
N TYR A 122 -5.10 7.54 -36.47
CA TYR A 122 -6.30 8.16 -35.93
C TYR A 122 -6.29 9.66 -36.16
N ARG A 123 -7.47 10.26 -36.25
CA ARG A 123 -7.68 11.69 -36.01
C ARG A 123 -8.02 11.90 -34.54
N LEU A 124 -7.58 13.01 -33.95
CA LEU A 124 -7.96 13.39 -32.60
C LEU A 124 -9.02 14.49 -32.69
N LYS A 125 -10.29 14.13 -32.45
CA LYS A 125 -11.46 15.00 -32.57
C LYS A 125 -11.77 15.68 -31.24
N SER A 126 -11.85 17.00 -31.21
CA SER A 126 -12.21 17.74 -29.99
C SER A 126 -13.69 17.60 -29.66
N ARG A 127 -13.99 17.45 -28.36
CA ARG A 127 -15.37 17.41 -27.84
C ARG A 127 -16.07 18.76 -27.91
N HIS A 128 -15.32 19.85 -27.89
CA HIS A 128 -15.85 21.22 -27.85
C HIS A 128 -16.25 21.76 -29.22
N SER A 129 -15.43 21.52 -30.24
CA SER A 129 -15.62 22.09 -31.58
C SER A 129 -16.06 21.07 -32.64
N GLY A 130 -15.95 19.77 -32.35
CA GLY A 130 -16.14 18.68 -33.32
C GLY A 130 -15.07 18.58 -34.40
N LYS A 131 -14.06 19.48 -34.40
CA LYS A 131 -12.94 19.53 -35.34
C LYS A 131 -11.80 18.61 -34.91
N VAL A 132 -10.85 18.35 -35.80
CA VAL A 132 -9.71 17.45 -35.56
C VAL A 132 -8.39 18.20 -35.45
N LEU A 133 -7.44 17.58 -34.75
CA LEU A 133 -6.04 18.01 -34.67
C LEU A 133 -5.40 18.02 -36.08
N ASP A 134 -4.71 19.10 -36.44
CA ASP A 134 -4.19 19.35 -37.79
C ASP A 134 -2.76 19.91 -37.74
N VAL A 135 -1.84 19.33 -38.54
CA VAL A 135 -0.54 19.95 -38.83
C VAL A 135 -0.73 21.03 -39.88
N GLN A 136 -0.67 22.29 -39.44
CA GLN A 136 -1.08 23.44 -40.23
C GLN A 136 -0.27 23.57 -41.53
N ASN A 137 -0.97 23.89 -42.62
CA ASN A 137 -0.42 24.03 -43.97
C ASN A 137 0.37 22.81 -44.46
N TRP A 138 0.06 21.61 -43.95
CA TRP A 138 0.76 20.35 -44.27
C TRP A 138 2.28 20.40 -44.03
N SER A 139 2.72 21.22 -43.06
CA SER A 139 4.14 21.39 -42.74
C SER A 139 4.85 20.04 -42.54
N THR A 140 6.10 19.96 -42.99
CA THR A 140 7.04 18.88 -42.68
C THR A 140 8.25 19.38 -41.90
N THR A 141 8.24 20.65 -41.45
CA THR A 141 9.33 21.27 -40.68
C THR A 141 9.14 21.08 -39.18
N ASP A 142 10.27 21.07 -38.45
CA ASP A 142 10.26 21.22 -36.99
C ASP A 142 9.70 22.60 -36.59
N GLY A 143 8.95 22.64 -35.49
CA GLY A 143 8.20 23.82 -35.06
C GLY A 143 6.92 24.11 -35.88
N GLY A 144 6.51 23.22 -36.79
CA GLY A 144 5.25 23.35 -37.52
C GLY A 144 4.05 23.40 -36.57
N PRO A 145 3.17 24.43 -36.64
CA PRO A 145 2.08 24.58 -35.68
C PRO A 145 1.06 23.44 -35.71
N ILE A 146 0.55 23.08 -34.53
CA ILE A 146 -0.65 22.25 -34.41
C ILE A 146 -1.87 23.15 -34.17
N ALA A 147 -2.87 23.03 -35.03
CA ALA A 147 -4.15 23.72 -34.94
C ALA A 147 -5.30 22.71 -34.83
N GLN A 148 -6.53 23.20 -34.69
CA GLN A 148 -7.70 22.43 -35.14
C GLN A 148 -8.08 22.81 -36.57
N TRP A 149 -8.64 21.86 -37.30
CA TRP A 149 -9.26 22.10 -38.60
C TRP A 149 -10.50 21.21 -38.80
N THR A 150 -11.38 21.62 -39.71
CA THR A 150 -12.47 20.82 -40.26
C THR A 150 -11.93 19.45 -40.69
N ASP A 151 -12.65 18.39 -40.31
CA ASP A 151 -12.22 17.01 -40.52
C ASP A 151 -12.34 16.61 -41.99
N ASN A 152 -11.18 16.53 -42.65
CA ASN A 152 -11.04 16.14 -44.06
C ASN A 152 -10.44 14.74 -44.21
N ASN A 153 -10.11 14.06 -43.10
CA ASN A 153 -9.37 12.80 -43.06
C ASN A 153 -8.07 12.78 -43.92
N THR A 154 -7.37 13.91 -43.95
CA THR A 154 -6.13 14.09 -44.71
C THR A 154 -4.89 13.67 -43.92
N ALA A 155 -3.77 13.37 -44.59
CA ALA A 155 -2.58 12.81 -43.93
C ALA A 155 -1.93 13.76 -42.90
N ASN A 156 -2.14 15.08 -43.00
CA ASN A 156 -1.71 16.06 -42.01
C ASN A 156 -2.59 16.04 -40.73
N GLN A 157 -3.77 15.42 -40.76
CA GLN A 157 -4.70 15.26 -39.63
C GLN A 157 -4.63 13.86 -38.98
N GLN A 158 -3.80 12.97 -39.52
CA GLN A 158 -3.70 11.57 -39.10
C GLN A 158 -2.44 11.31 -38.27
N PHE A 159 -2.61 10.71 -37.09
CA PHE A 159 -1.54 10.43 -36.13
C PHE A 159 -1.60 8.96 -35.69
N ARG A 160 -0.45 8.28 -35.67
CA ARG A 160 -0.31 6.97 -35.03
C ARG A 160 0.20 7.12 -33.60
N LEU A 161 -0.16 6.18 -32.74
CA LEU A 161 0.39 6.06 -31.40
C LEU A 161 1.75 5.34 -31.47
N ALA A 162 2.76 5.89 -30.81
CA ALA A 162 4.08 5.26 -30.65
C ALA A 162 4.45 5.22 -29.16
N ASP A 163 4.57 4.01 -28.62
CA ASP A 163 4.66 3.77 -27.18
C ASP A 163 5.90 4.41 -26.53
N SER A 164 5.82 4.62 -25.22
CA SER A 164 6.89 5.13 -24.36
C SER A 164 6.79 4.47 -22.97
N THR A 165 7.86 4.51 -22.18
CA THR A 165 7.91 3.85 -20.88
C THR A 165 6.86 4.39 -19.91
N SER A 166 6.38 3.55 -19.00
CA SER A 166 5.43 3.93 -17.94
C SER A 166 4.03 4.36 -18.43
N GLY A 167 3.56 3.84 -19.57
CA GLY A 167 2.19 4.07 -20.05
C GLY A 167 1.97 5.41 -20.76
N TYR A 168 3.05 6.03 -21.24
CA TYR A 168 3.00 7.23 -22.09
C TYR A 168 3.07 6.86 -23.57
N VAL A 169 2.59 7.74 -24.43
CA VAL A 169 2.59 7.61 -25.90
C VAL A 169 3.09 8.90 -26.56
N ARG A 170 3.61 8.78 -27.78
CA ARG A 170 3.83 9.89 -28.71
C ARG A 170 2.80 9.83 -29.83
N LEU A 171 2.30 10.99 -30.25
CA LEU A 171 1.44 11.12 -31.44
C LEU A 171 2.33 11.43 -32.65
N ILE A 172 2.52 10.47 -33.55
CA ILE A 172 3.38 10.63 -34.74
C ILE A 172 2.52 10.88 -35.97
N ASN A 173 2.67 12.04 -36.60
CA ASN A 173 1.88 12.46 -37.76
C ASN A 173 2.22 11.65 -39.03
N ARG A 174 1.22 11.33 -39.86
CA ARG A 174 1.38 10.51 -41.08
C ARG A 174 2.08 11.22 -42.23
N ASN A 175 1.89 12.54 -42.37
CA ASN A 175 2.50 13.34 -43.44
C ASN A 175 3.99 13.63 -43.20
N SER A 176 4.35 13.95 -41.95
CA SER A 176 5.72 14.40 -41.61
C SER A 176 6.57 13.36 -40.86
N ASN A 177 5.96 12.30 -40.31
CA ASN A 177 6.57 11.38 -39.34
C ASN A 177 7.22 12.09 -38.13
N LYS A 178 6.64 13.23 -37.72
CA LYS A 178 7.07 14.03 -36.55
C LYS A 178 6.11 13.84 -35.37
N ALA A 179 6.63 14.01 -34.16
CA ALA A 179 5.88 13.90 -32.91
C ALA A 179 5.20 15.22 -32.55
N VAL A 180 3.98 15.15 -32.00
CA VAL A 180 3.30 16.30 -31.36
C VAL A 180 3.96 16.59 -30.01
N GLU A 181 4.42 17.82 -29.81
CA GLU A 181 5.11 18.23 -28.58
C GLU A 181 4.67 19.59 -28.05
N VAL A 182 4.91 19.81 -26.75
CA VAL A 182 4.91 21.15 -26.17
C VAL A 182 6.20 21.87 -26.56
N GLN A 183 6.05 23.00 -27.25
CA GLN A 183 7.17 23.76 -27.81
C GLN A 183 8.15 24.22 -26.72
N ASN A 184 9.46 24.07 -27.00
CA ASN A 184 10.56 24.41 -26.09
C ASN A 184 10.48 23.73 -24.70
N ALA A 185 9.75 22.62 -24.58
CA ALA A 185 9.48 21.92 -23.32
C ALA A 185 8.90 22.81 -22.19
N SER A 186 8.16 23.86 -22.56
CA SER A 186 7.55 24.79 -21.59
C SER A 186 6.61 24.09 -20.60
N THR A 187 6.54 24.60 -19.37
CA THR A 187 5.59 24.13 -18.33
C THR A 187 4.48 25.14 -18.03
N ALA A 188 4.44 26.26 -18.75
CA ALA A 188 3.45 27.33 -18.58
C ALA A 188 2.12 27.05 -19.30
N ASP A 189 1.04 27.63 -18.77
CA ASP A 189 -0.26 27.71 -19.47
C ASP A 189 -0.15 28.63 -20.69
N GLY A 190 -0.92 28.31 -21.75
CA GLY A 190 -0.87 29.05 -23.00
C GLY A 190 0.34 28.72 -23.89
N ALA A 191 1.21 27.79 -23.49
CA ALA A 191 2.36 27.36 -24.27
C ALA A 191 1.94 26.52 -25.50
N ASN A 192 2.53 26.86 -26.64
CA ASN A 192 2.14 26.40 -27.96
C ASN A 192 2.45 24.91 -28.20
N ILE A 193 1.61 24.24 -28.99
CA ILE A 193 1.83 22.87 -29.45
C ILE A 193 2.31 22.88 -30.91
N VAL A 194 3.37 22.11 -31.18
CA VAL A 194 4.00 22.00 -32.50
C VAL A 194 4.28 20.54 -32.83
N GLN A 195 4.61 20.27 -34.10
CA GLN A 195 5.33 19.05 -34.44
C GLN A 195 6.84 19.25 -34.35
N TYR A 196 7.57 18.20 -33.98
CA TYR A 196 9.03 18.16 -34.01
C TYR A 196 9.53 16.74 -34.33
N THR A 197 10.76 16.63 -34.84
CA THR A 197 11.50 15.36 -34.96
C THR A 197 11.35 14.55 -33.67
N ASP A 198 10.97 13.28 -33.77
CA ASP A 198 10.84 12.41 -32.60
C ASP A 198 12.22 12.05 -32.05
N TRP A 199 12.51 12.53 -30.84
CA TRP A 199 13.71 12.20 -30.07
C TRP A 199 13.34 11.56 -28.71
N GLY A 200 12.08 11.19 -28.52
CA GLY A 200 11.58 10.59 -27.28
C GLY A 200 11.47 11.56 -26.09
N GLY A 201 11.53 12.87 -26.31
CA GLY A 201 11.54 13.88 -25.24
C GLY A 201 10.30 13.84 -24.36
N ASN A 202 10.43 14.18 -23.06
CA ASN A 202 9.28 14.22 -22.13
C ASN A 202 8.20 15.20 -22.59
N ASN A 203 8.56 16.28 -23.28
CA ASN A 203 7.61 17.25 -23.86
C ASN A 203 6.86 16.70 -25.08
N GLN A 204 7.33 15.60 -25.68
CA GLN A 204 6.70 14.89 -26.81
C GLN A 204 5.79 13.74 -26.35
N GLN A 205 5.84 13.39 -25.05
CA GLN A 205 5.14 12.25 -24.46
C GLN A 205 3.86 12.67 -23.73
N TRP A 206 2.80 11.89 -23.95
CA TRP A 206 1.44 12.16 -23.47
C TRP A 206 0.87 10.93 -22.76
N GLN A 207 0.17 11.13 -21.64
CA GLN A 207 -0.67 10.12 -21.02
C GLN A 207 -2.09 10.27 -21.55
N LEU A 208 -2.69 9.17 -22.04
CA LEU A 208 -4.09 9.16 -22.46
C LEU A 208 -4.98 8.86 -21.24
N VAL A 209 -5.68 9.88 -20.71
CA VAL A 209 -6.59 9.70 -19.57
C VAL A 209 -8.03 9.64 -20.06
N ARG A 210 -8.65 8.46 -19.98
CA ARG A 210 -10.04 8.19 -20.41
C ARG A 210 -11.05 9.07 -19.66
N ILE A 211 -12.03 9.59 -20.40
CA ILE A 211 -13.23 10.28 -19.92
C ILE A 211 -14.44 9.73 -20.70
N ASP A 212 -15.40 9.14 -20.01
CA ASP A 212 -16.66 8.68 -20.62
C ASP A 212 -17.71 9.81 -20.62
N GLY A 213 -18.60 9.82 -21.61
CA GLY A 213 -19.11 11.10 -22.13
C GLY A 213 -20.62 11.30 -22.22
N GLY A 214 -21.25 11.95 -21.21
CA GLY A 214 -22.45 12.77 -21.46
C GLY A 214 -23.42 13.00 -20.29
N THR A 215 -23.61 14.27 -19.92
CA THR A 215 -24.71 14.84 -19.09
C THR A 215 -24.88 14.32 -17.65
N THR A 216 -25.28 15.21 -16.74
CA THR A 216 -25.58 14.90 -15.33
C THR A 216 -27.08 14.66 -15.08
N PRO A 217 -27.48 13.39 -15.00
CA PRO A 217 -28.25 12.85 -13.89
C PRO A 217 -27.32 12.58 -12.67
N PRO A 218 -27.80 12.01 -11.53
CA PRO A 218 -26.95 11.69 -10.39
C PRO A 218 -25.87 10.63 -10.74
N PRO A 219 -24.77 10.54 -9.97
CA PRO A 219 -23.58 9.81 -10.40
C PRO A 219 -23.80 8.30 -10.57
N THR A 220 -23.85 7.86 -11.83
CA THR A 220 -23.51 6.50 -12.22
C THR A 220 -22.04 6.42 -12.61
N SER A 221 -21.16 6.83 -11.69
CA SER A 221 -19.92 6.10 -11.52
C SER A 221 -20.27 4.69 -11.04
N ASP A 222 -19.57 3.66 -11.52
CA ASP A 222 -19.82 2.29 -11.06
C ASP A 222 -19.76 2.26 -9.52
N PRO A 223 -20.81 1.77 -8.82
CA PRO A 223 -20.85 1.81 -7.37
C PRO A 223 -19.71 0.99 -6.79
N TYR A 224 -19.20 1.39 -5.63
CA TYR A 224 -18.25 0.54 -4.92
C TYR A 224 -19.01 -0.56 -4.18
N THR A 225 -18.45 -1.77 -4.21
CA THR A 225 -18.94 -2.91 -3.44
C THR A 225 -18.21 -2.98 -2.09
N ASN A 226 -18.93 -3.32 -1.03
CA ASN A 226 -18.37 -3.64 0.28
C ASN A 226 -18.06 -5.15 0.41
N PRO A 227 -16.99 -5.56 1.13
CA PRO A 227 -16.04 -4.71 1.85
C PRO A 227 -15.06 -4.02 0.89
N VAL A 228 -14.68 -2.77 1.19
CA VAL A 228 -13.69 -2.03 0.38
C VAL A 228 -12.28 -2.62 0.50
N VAL A 229 -12.01 -3.37 1.58
CA VAL A 229 -10.81 -4.21 1.71
C VAL A 229 -11.22 -5.57 2.25
N TRP A 230 -11.05 -6.63 1.46
CA TRP A 230 -11.30 -8.02 1.91
C TRP A 230 -10.02 -8.69 2.42
N GLN A 231 -9.37 -8.05 3.39
CA GLN A 231 -8.24 -8.57 4.18
C GLN A 231 -8.39 -8.11 5.63
N ASP A 232 -7.84 -8.89 6.57
CA ASP A 232 -7.94 -8.66 8.02
C ASP A 232 -7.30 -7.34 8.49
N PHE A 233 -8.12 -6.29 8.57
CA PHE A 233 -7.74 -4.96 9.03
C PHE A 233 -8.80 -4.45 10.00
N ALA A 234 -8.47 -4.53 11.27
CA ALA A 234 -9.40 -4.32 12.36
C ALA A 234 -9.04 -3.11 13.20
N ASP A 235 -9.95 -2.74 14.10
CA ASP A 235 -9.78 -1.67 15.08
C ASP A 235 -9.32 -0.36 14.43
N VAL A 236 -9.89 -0.08 13.24
CA VAL A 236 -9.31 0.89 12.30
C VAL A 236 -9.44 2.34 12.78
N ASP A 237 -8.47 3.16 12.41
CA ASP A 237 -8.55 4.62 12.54
C ASP A 237 -8.23 5.26 11.20
N ILE A 238 -9.04 6.23 10.78
CA ILE A 238 -9.04 6.77 9.42
C ILE A 238 -8.97 8.30 9.42
N ILE A 239 -7.99 8.82 8.67
CA ILE A 239 -7.74 10.27 8.55
C ILE A 239 -7.59 10.68 7.08
N ARG A 240 -7.83 11.97 6.80
CA ARG A 240 -7.45 12.61 5.53
C ARG A 240 -6.35 13.65 5.77
N VAL A 241 -5.24 13.50 5.06
CA VAL A 241 -4.21 14.55 4.90
C VAL A 241 -4.30 15.03 3.45
N ASP A 242 -4.75 16.26 3.30
CA ASP A 242 -4.98 16.95 2.02
C ASP A 242 -5.80 16.12 1.03
N ASN A 243 -5.16 15.54 0.01
CA ASN A 243 -5.81 14.70 -1.01
C ASN A 243 -5.62 13.19 -0.80
N THR A 244 -5.16 12.76 0.37
CA THR A 244 -4.83 11.36 0.66
C THR A 244 -5.52 10.88 1.92
N TYR A 245 -6.10 9.68 1.85
CA TYR A 245 -6.70 8.98 2.98
C TYR A 245 -5.71 7.96 3.53
N TYR A 246 -5.61 7.87 4.85
CA TYR A 246 -4.79 6.89 5.54
C TYR A 246 -5.64 6.13 6.56
N MET A 247 -5.44 4.82 6.64
CA MET A 247 -6.13 3.93 7.56
C MET A 247 -5.11 3.11 8.35
N SER A 248 -5.05 3.29 9.67
CA SER A 248 -4.27 2.43 10.57
C SER A 248 -5.14 1.27 11.07
N ALA A 249 -4.54 0.13 11.40
CA ALA A 249 -5.23 -1.03 11.97
C ALA A 249 -4.43 -1.70 13.11
N SER A 250 -5.07 -2.57 13.89
CA SER A 250 -4.42 -3.42 14.90
C SER A 250 -3.59 -4.56 14.29
N THR A 251 -2.63 -5.09 15.07
CA THR A 251 -1.81 -6.25 14.67
C THR A 251 -1.43 -7.19 15.82
N MET A 252 -1.77 -6.87 17.07
CA MET A 252 -1.42 -7.68 18.24
C MET A 252 0.11 -7.95 18.26
N HIS A 253 0.54 -9.20 18.04
CA HIS A 253 1.94 -9.64 18.05
C HIS A 253 2.62 -9.69 16.68
N TYR A 254 1.96 -9.29 15.60
CA TYR A 254 2.59 -9.23 14.29
C TYR A 254 3.54 -8.01 14.18
N SER A 255 4.76 -8.25 13.66
CA SER A 255 5.85 -7.27 13.59
C SER A 255 6.38 -7.13 12.15
N PRO A 256 6.53 -5.93 11.56
CA PRO A 256 6.15 -4.64 12.13
C PRO A 256 4.65 -4.56 12.40
N GLY A 257 4.27 -3.73 13.36
CA GLY A 257 2.91 -3.56 13.83
C GLY A 257 2.30 -2.23 13.42
N ALA A 258 1.01 -2.05 13.68
CA ALA A 258 0.24 -0.86 13.29
C ALA A 258 0.42 -0.49 11.80
N PRO A 259 0.03 -1.37 10.85
CA PRO A 259 0.07 -1.09 9.43
C PRO A 259 -0.75 0.16 9.11
N VAL A 260 -0.28 0.91 8.13
CA VAL A 260 -0.97 2.05 7.56
C VAL A 260 -1.22 1.77 6.08
N LEU A 261 -2.49 1.74 5.70
CA LEU A 261 -2.91 1.72 4.30
C LEU A 261 -3.12 3.15 3.79
N ARG A 262 -3.01 3.32 2.48
CA ARG A 262 -3.23 4.58 1.76
C ARG A 262 -4.31 4.40 0.68
N SER A 263 -5.13 5.41 0.50
CA SER A 263 -6.12 5.51 -0.58
C SER A 263 -6.24 6.94 -1.08
N TYR A 264 -6.71 7.08 -2.32
CA TYR A 264 -7.06 8.37 -2.93
C TYR A 264 -8.57 8.52 -3.18
N ASP A 265 -9.36 7.43 -3.02
CA ASP A 265 -10.80 7.41 -3.31
C ASP A 265 -11.67 6.73 -2.22
N LEU A 266 -11.10 6.40 -1.05
CA LEU A 266 -11.68 5.60 0.05
C LEU A 266 -12.05 4.14 -0.28
N VAL A 267 -11.93 3.73 -1.54
CA VAL A 267 -12.40 2.42 -2.04
C VAL A 267 -11.23 1.52 -2.41
N ASN A 268 -10.27 2.03 -3.16
CA ASN A 268 -9.06 1.33 -3.55
C ASN A 268 -7.93 1.65 -2.56
N TRP A 269 -7.35 0.62 -1.94
CA TRP A 269 -6.33 0.77 -0.89
C TRP A 269 -5.04 0.00 -1.23
N GLU A 270 -3.89 0.54 -0.81
CA GLU A 270 -2.58 -0.10 -0.84
C GLU A 270 -1.92 -0.07 0.55
N PHE A 271 -1.00 -1.00 0.82
CA PHE A 271 -0.09 -0.91 1.96
C PHE A 271 0.90 0.25 1.77
N ALA A 272 1.00 1.16 2.73
CA ALA A 272 1.91 2.31 2.67
C ALA A 272 3.09 2.19 3.65
N GLY A 273 2.86 1.69 4.86
CA GLY A 273 3.91 1.55 5.87
C GLY A 273 3.40 0.98 7.18
N HIS A 274 4.16 1.19 8.25
CA HIS A 274 3.88 0.65 9.60
C HIS A 274 4.35 1.61 10.68
N SER A 275 3.46 1.97 11.60
CA SER A 275 3.75 2.92 12.68
C SER A 275 4.70 2.38 13.75
N VAL A 276 4.78 1.05 13.89
CA VAL A 276 5.65 0.37 14.87
C VAL A 276 6.58 -0.61 14.14
N PRO A 277 7.83 -0.20 13.81
CA PRO A 277 8.73 -1.04 13.00
C PRO A 277 9.26 -2.29 13.71
N ARG A 278 9.15 -2.34 15.05
CA ARG A 278 9.49 -3.48 15.92
C ARG A 278 8.70 -3.37 17.22
N LEU A 279 8.17 -4.49 17.72
CA LEU A 279 7.40 -4.56 18.96
C LEU A 279 8.37 -4.55 20.17
N ASP A 280 8.99 -3.39 20.43
CA ASP A 280 9.92 -3.17 21.54
C ASP A 280 9.17 -2.85 22.83
N PHE A 281 8.33 -3.79 23.28
CA PHE A 281 7.44 -3.65 24.45
C PHE A 281 7.78 -4.63 25.59
N GLY A 282 8.57 -5.67 25.32
CA GLY A 282 8.96 -6.69 26.31
C GLY A 282 9.52 -7.95 25.66
N SER A 283 10.24 -8.79 26.41
CA SER A 283 10.95 -9.95 25.85
C SER A 283 10.02 -11.02 25.24
N LYS A 284 8.76 -11.09 25.69
CA LYS A 284 7.74 -11.98 25.11
C LYS A 284 7.47 -11.71 23.63
N TYR A 285 7.63 -10.47 23.16
CA TYR A 285 7.49 -10.09 21.75
C TYR A 285 8.66 -10.57 20.88
N ASP A 286 9.82 -10.86 21.49
CA ASP A 286 10.93 -11.57 20.85
C ASP A 286 10.82 -13.11 20.99
N MET A 287 9.69 -13.63 21.48
CA MET A 287 9.54 -15.04 21.88
C MET A 287 10.61 -15.48 22.91
N SER A 288 11.03 -14.56 23.78
CA SER A 288 12.13 -14.75 24.73
C SER A 288 11.62 -14.74 26.17
N GLY A 289 11.73 -15.88 26.86
CA GLY A 289 11.16 -16.10 28.20
C GLY A 289 9.63 -16.26 28.22
N GLY A 290 8.96 -16.19 27.07
CA GLY A 290 7.52 -16.30 26.92
C GLY A 290 7.10 -16.07 25.46
N ARG A 291 5.78 -15.98 25.22
CA ARG A 291 5.15 -15.65 23.94
C ARG A 291 4.12 -14.54 24.19
N ALA A 292 3.72 -13.85 23.14
CA ALA A 292 2.81 -12.71 23.17
C ALA A 292 1.56 -12.92 22.28
N TYR A 293 1.14 -14.17 22.06
CA TYR A 293 -0.04 -14.44 21.23
C TYR A 293 -1.28 -13.71 21.79
N VAL A 294 -2.03 -13.07 20.88
CA VAL A 294 -3.14 -12.13 21.14
C VAL A 294 -2.78 -10.83 21.91
N ASP A 295 -1.67 -10.77 22.64
CA ASP A 295 -1.14 -9.52 23.21
C ASP A 295 -0.61 -8.53 22.16
N GLY A 296 -0.29 -7.29 22.56
CA GLY A 296 0.42 -6.31 21.74
C GLY A 296 -0.45 -5.16 21.28
N ILE A 297 -0.43 -4.85 19.98
CA ILE A 297 -1.13 -3.69 19.41
C ILE A 297 -2.61 -3.99 19.20
N TRP A 298 -3.40 -3.61 20.21
CA TRP A 298 -4.88 -3.59 20.19
C TRP A 298 -5.39 -2.27 19.56
N ALA A 299 -6.65 -1.90 19.77
CA ALA A 299 -7.24 -0.69 19.21
C ALA A 299 -6.43 0.57 19.60
N SER A 300 -5.96 1.24 18.56
CA SER A 300 -4.99 2.34 18.61
C SER A 300 -5.46 3.48 17.71
N THR A 301 -4.71 4.58 17.63
CA THR A 301 -5.08 5.78 16.86
C THR A 301 -3.92 6.35 16.05
N LEU A 302 -4.26 6.98 14.92
CA LEU A 302 -3.36 7.66 13.99
C LEU A 302 -3.91 9.07 13.69
N ASN A 303 -3.11 10.11 13.86
CA ASN A 303 -3.47 11.47 13.44
C ASN A 303 -2.26 12.21 12.80
N TYR A 304 -2.51 13.33 12.13
CA TYR A 304 -1.49 14.13 11.44
C TYR A 304 -1.51 15.58 11.90
N ARG A 305 -0.36 16.03 12.42
CA ARG A 305 -0.19 17.37 12.99
C ARG A 305 0.36 18.33 11.94
N ARG A 306 -0.48 19.25 11.49
CA ARG A 306 -0.14 20.22 10.43
C ARG A 306 0.90 21.26 10.85
N SER A 307 0.98 21.62 12.13
CA SER A 307 1.94 22.64 12.62
C SER A 307 3.40 22.23 12.49
N ASN A 308 3.70 20.92 12.48
CA ASN A 308 5.04 20.36 12.37
C ASN A 308 5.15 19.24 11.31
N ASN A 309 4.17 19.13 10.41
CA ASN A 309 4.10 18.14 9.32
C ASN A 309 4.35 16.67 9.75
N THR A 310 3.93 16.29 10.97
CA THR A 310 4.28 15.00 11.58
C THR A 310 3.04 14.12 11.79
N PHE A 311 3.12 12.86 11.37
CA PHE A 311 2.18 11.81 11.77
C PHE A 311 2.47 11.35 13.20
N TYR A 312 1.43 11.17 13.99
CA TYR A 312 1.47 10.62 15.34
C TYR A 312 0.61 9.36 15.40
N TRP A 313 1.18 8.26 15.88
CA TRP A 313 0.46 7.04 16.23
C TRP A 313 0.54 6.81 17.74
N ALA A 314 -0.54 6.37 18.37
CA ALA A 314 -0.57 6.04 19.79
C ALA A 314 -1.43 4.80 20.07
N GLY A 315 -0.94 3.92 20.94
CA GLY A 315 -1.67 2.74 21.39
C GLY A 315 -1.23 2.29 22.78
N CYS A 316 -2.18 1.82 23.59
CA CYS A 316 -1.85 1.11 24.83
C CYS A 316 -1.40 -0.32 24.51
N VAL A 317 -0.38 -0.80 25.23
CA VAL A 317 0.12 -2.17 25.17
C VAL A 317 0.14 -2.77 26.58
N ASP A 318 -0.14 -4.08 26.66
CA ASP A 318 -0.19 -4.87 27.90
C ASP A 318 -1.07 -4.24 29.00
N PHE A 319 -2.13 -3.53 28.60
CA PHE A 319 -3.09 -2.84 29.47
C PHE A 319 -2.45 -1.86 30.48
N ASN A 320 -1.21 -1.41 30.23
CA ASN A 320 -0.34 -0.76 31.21
C ASN A 320 0.16 0.62 30.75
N GLN A 321 0.81 0.68 29.59
CA GLN A 321 1.47 1.88 29.09
C GLN A 321 1.02 2.23 27.68
N THR A 322 0.96 3.52 27.36
CA THR A 322 0.75 4.00 26.00
C THR A 322 2.07 4.36 25.36
N HIS A 323 2.40 3.74 24.22
CA HIS A 323 3.54 4.14 23.41
C HIS A 323 3.08 5.10 22.31
N ILE A 324 3.86 6.15 22.05
CA ILE A 324 3.59 7.10 20.96
C ILE A 324 4.77 7.04 19.97
N TYR A 325 4.45 6.89 18.68
CA TYR A 325 5.40 6.84 17.57
C TYR A 325 5.12 8.00 16.60
N THR A 326 6.16 8.49 15.93
CA THR A 326 6.08 9.61 14.99
C THR A 326 6.91 9.39 13.71
N ALA A 327 6.43 9.93 12.60
CA ALA A 327 7.12 9.98 11.30
C ALA A 327 6.70 11.22 10.49
N THR A 328 7.52 11.63 9.52
CA THR A 328 7.19 12.74 8.58
C THR A 328 6.36 12.27 7.39
N SER A 329 6.43 10.98 7.03
CA SER A 329 5.51 10.32 6.11
C SER A 329 5.23 8.88 6.58
N VAL A 330 4.09 8.30 6.21
CA VAL A 330 3.69 6.97 6.69
C VAL A 330 4.59 5.84 6.17
N GLU A 331 5.25 6.08 5.03
CA GLU A 331 6.20 5.20 4.35
C GLU A 331 7.63 5.29 4.92
N SER A 332 7.90 6.29 5.76
CA SER A 332 9.23 6.58 6.31
C SER A 332 9.52 5.84 7.62
N SER A 333 10.77 5.89 8.10
CA SER A 333 11.16 5.26 9.38
C SER A 333 10.49 5.91 10.59
N TRP A 334 9.48 5.23 11.14
CA TRP A 334 8.81 5.63 12.38
C TRP A 334 9.71 5.46 13.61
N ASN A 335 9.64 6.41 14.53
CA ASN A 335 10.43 6.44 15.76
C ASN A 335 9.53 6.60 16.99
N ARG A 336 9.83 5.89 18.08
CA ARG A 336 9.11 6.04 19.37
C ARG A 336 9.44 7.39 19.99
N LEU A 337 8.44 8.27 20.08
CA LEU A 337 8.54 9.61 20.65
C LEU A 337 8.61 9.58 22.18
N THR A 338 7.73 8.77 22.80
CA THR A 338 7.57 8.67 24.25
C THR A 338 6.88 7.36 24.65
N THR A 339 6.89 7.05 25.95
CA THR A 339 6.00 6.09 26.61
C THR A 339 5.34 6.81 27.78
N ILE A 340 4.01 6.77 27.87
CA ILE A 340 3.22 7.38 28.95
C ILE A 340 2.77 6.28 29.92
N ASN A 341 2.99 6.51 31.22
CA ASN A 341 2.60 5.61 32.32
C ASN A 341 1.10 5.69 32.63
N ASN A 342 0.27 5.59 31.61
CA ASN A 342 -1.18 5.45 31.67
C ASN A 342 -1.61 4.66 30.43
N CYS A 343 -2.56 3.74 30.58
CA CYS A 343 -3.12 2.99 29.47
C CYS A 343 -4.30 3.77 28.86
N TYR A 344 -4.06 4.40 27.72
CA TYR A 344 -5.14 4.86 26.85
C TYR A 344 -5.69 3.65 26.08
N TYR A 345 -6.40 2.77 26.79
CA TYR A 345 -7.10 1.63 26.21
C TYR A 345 -8.10 2.14 25.17
N ASP A 346 -8.12 1.53 23.99
CA ASP A 346 -8.98 1.93 22.87
C ASP A 346 -8.89 3.43 22.53
N ALA A 347 -7.66 3.93 22.41
CA ALA A 347 -7.36 5.34 22.18
C ALA A 347 -7.91 5.88 20.86
N GLY A 348 -8.38 7.14 20.89
CA GLY A 348 -8.72 7.98 19.73
C GLY A 348 -8.16 9.39 19.89
N MET A 349 -7.24 9.80 19.02
CA MET A 349 -6.52 11.08 19.11
C MET A 349 -7.23 12.19 18.33
N LEU A 350 -7.50 13.31 18.99
CA LEU A 350 -7.86 14.58 18.37
C LEU A 350 -6.65 15.51 18.42
N ILE A 351 -6.27 16.07 17.27
CA ILE A 351 -5.43 17.27 17.20
C ILE A 351 -6.38 18.42 16.86
N ASP A 352 -6.59 19.30 17.83
CA ASP A 352 -7.57 20.39 17.79
C ASP A 352 -7.11 21.55 16.87
N ASP A 353 -8.03 22.43 16.46
CA ASP A 353 -7.77 23.59 15.60
C ASP A 353 -6.75 24.57 16.22
N ASN A 354 -6.57 24.52 17.54
CA ASN A 354 -5.57 25.29 18.30
C ASN A 354 -4.24 24.53 18.52
N ASP A 355 -4.05 23.41 17.81
CA ASP A 355 -2.90 22.49 17.89
C ASP A 355 -2.72 21.78 19.24
N THR A 356 -3.73 21.80 20.11
CA THR A 356 -3.75 20.98 21.34
C THR A 356 -4.06 19.53 21.00
N MET A 357 -3.24 18.61 21.52
CA MET A 357 -3.44 17.17 21.37
C MET A 357 -4.26 16.61 22.54
N TYR A 358 -5.34 15.91 22.21
CA TYR A 358 -6.17 15.16 23.15
C TYR A 358 -6.28 13.69 22.73
N ILE A 359 -6.51 12.79 23.69
CA ILE A 359 -6.85 11.39 23.43
C ILE A 359 -8.09 11.02 24.25
N ALA A 360 -9.17 10.60 23.58
CA ALA A 360 -10.29 9.91 24.22
C ALA A 360 -9.94 8.42 24.37
N TYR A 361 -10.30 7.79 25.47
CA TYR A 361 -9.94 6.39 25.77
C TYR A 361 -10.86 5.76 26.83
N GLY A 362 -10.83 4.43 26.94
CA GLY A 362 -11.48 3.64 27.98
C GLY A 362 -12.59 2.71 27.48
N ASN A 363 -12.95 1.74 28.33
CA ASN A 363 -14.08 0.83 28.14
C ASN A 363 -15.13 1.11 29.22
N SER A 364 -16.38 1.32 28.81
CA SER A 364 -17.58 1.63 29.60
C SER A 364 -17.53 2.95 30.39
N THR A 365 -16.39 3.28 30.99
CA THR A 365 -16.04 4.59 31.54
C THR A 365 -15.06 5.27 30.60
N ILE A 366 -15.50 6.36 29.97
CA ILE A 366 -14.73 7.05 28.93
C ILE A 366 -14.06 8.29 29.53
N SER A 367 -12.77 8.43 29.25
CA SER A 367 -11.94 9.53 29.70
C SER A 367 -11.34 10.29 28.52
N VAL A 368 -10.99 11.56 28.74
CA VAL A 368 -10.20 12.37 27.83
C VAL A 368 -8.92 12.81 28.54
N ALA A 369 -7.77 12.47 27.96
CA ALA A 369 -6.48 13.02 28.29
C ALA A 369 -6.17 14.22 27.38
N GLN A 370 -5.48 15.21 27.93
CA GLN A 370 -4.78 16.25 27.19
C GLN A 370 -3.28 16.00 27.32
N LEU A 371 -2.56 16.09 26.21
CA LEU A 371 -1.11 15.93 26.18
C LEU A 371 -0.41 17.29 26.30
N SER A 372 0.88 17.24 26.62
CA SER A 372 1.80 18.37 26.50
C SER A 372 1.90 18.86 25.04
N ALA A 373 2.34 20.10 24.84
CA ALA A 373 2.41 20.72 23.51
C ALA A 373 3.35 19.99 22.53
N ASP A 374 4.30 19.18 23.03
CA ASP A 374 5.20 18.32 22.25
C ASP A 374 4.67 16.87 22.07
N GLY A 375 3.53 16.53 22.68
CA GLY A 375 2.93 15.19 22.69
C GLY A 375 3.63 14.16 23.60
N ARG A 376 4.59 14.58 24.44
CA ARG A 376 5.44 13.65 25.21
C ARG A 376 4.88 13.18 26.55
N SER A 377 3.96 13.92 27.17
CA SER A 377 3.39 13.59 28.49
C SER A 377 1.90 13.95 28.60
N GLN A 378 1.25 13.43 29.64
CA GLN A 378 -0.13 13.80 30.00
C GLN A 378 -0.10 15.05 30.90
N VAL A 379 -0.81 16.12 30.52
CA VAL A 379 -0.94 17.34 31.37
C VAL A 379 -2.25 17.35 32.18
N ARG A 380 -3.28 16.67 31.69
CA ARG A 380 -4.57 16.49 32.35
C ARG A 380 -5.22 15.20 31.87
N ALA A 381 -5.96 14.51 32.72
CA ALA A 381 -6.94 13.51 32.32
C ALA A 381 -8.21 13.69 33.16
N GLN A 382 -9.36 13.34 32.59
CA GLN A 382 -10.66 13.43 33.25
C GLN A 382 -11.61 12.39 32.65
N GLN A 383 -12.37 11.71 33.50
CA GLN A 383 -13.54 10.92 33.10
C GLN A 383 -14.63 11.87 32.58
N VAL A 384 -15.08 11.68 31.35
CA VAL A 384 -16.03 12.59 30.66
C VAL A 384 -17.41 11.96 30.47
N PHE A 385 -17.51 10.64 30.52
CA PHE A 385 -18.76 9.90 30.34
C PHE A 385 -18.71 8.53 31.02
N THR A 386 -19.86 8.04 31.48
CA THR A 386 -20.05 6.66 31.97
C THR A 386 -21.25 6.08 31.25
N THR A 387 -21.06 4.89 30.68
CA THR A 387 -22.07 4.25 29.83
C THR A 387 -23.25 3.76 30.67
N PRO A 388 -24.50 4.08 30.29
CA PRO A 388 -25.68 3.51 30.94
C PRO A 388 -25.70 1.99 30.84
N SER A 389 -26.03 1.30 31.94
CA SER A 389 -26.11 -0.17 32.00
C SER A 389 -27.11 -0.78 31.02
N SER A 390 -28.10 0.00 30.53
CA SER A 390 -29.02 -0.37 29.47
C SER A 390 -28.38 -0.48 28.08
N VAL A 391 -27.24 0.19 27.85
CA VAL A 391 -26.41 -0.01 26.64
C VAL A 391 -25.43 -1.15 26.87
N GLY A 392 -24.76 -1.17 28.03
CA GLY A 392 -23.70 -2.14 28.36
C GLY A 392 -22.31 -1.54 28.14
N THR A 393 -21.43 -2.23 27.42
CA THR A 393 -20.08 -1.75 27.08
C THR A 393 -20.10 -0.73 25.95
N LEU A 394 -19.30 0.33 26.09
CA LEU A 394 -18.83 1.16 24.97
C LEU A 394 -17.30 1.27 25.00
N GLU A 395 -16.63 1.09 23.86
CA GLU A 395 -15.17 1.20 23.71
C GLU A 395 -14.80 1.66 22.27
N GLY A 396 -13.57 1.42 21.81
CA GLY A 396 -13.11 1.74 20.45
C GLY A 396 -13.15 3.23 20.11
N ALA A 397 -12.64 4.10 20.98
CA ALA A 397 -12.84 5.55 20.87
C ALA A 397 -12.18 6.16 19.63
N ARG A 398 -12.89 7.05 18.92
CA ARG A 398 -12.31 8.00 17.95
C ARG A 398 -12.78 9.41 18.28
N PHE A 399 -11.87 10.38 18.28
CA PHE A 399 -12.15 11.72 18.81
C PHE A 399 -12.08 12.78 17.71
N TYR A 400 -13.18 13.52 17.52
CA TYR A 400 -13.37 14.48 16.45
C TYR A 400 -13.81 15.84 16.96
N LYS A 401 -13.59 16.88 16.16
CA LYS A 401 -14.20 18.20 16.30
C LYS A 401 -14.88 18.59 14.99
N ARG A 402 -16.09 19.13 15.06
CA ARG A 402 -16.88 19.57 13.89
C ARG A 402 -17.87 20.67 14.28
N GLY A 403 -17.77 21.83 13.63
CA GLY A 403 -18.68 22.95 13.89
C GLY A 403 -18.67 23.44 15.35
N GLY A 404 -17.48 23.56 15.94
CA GLY A 404 -17.30 23.96 17.34
C GLY A 404 -17.67 22.90 18.40
N SER A 405 -18.33 21.80 18.02
CA SER A 405 -18.63 20.67 18.90
C SER A 405 -17.56 19.59 18.84
N TYR A 406 -17.37 18.87 19.94
CA TYR A 406 -16.48 17.72 20.11
C TYR A 406 -17.31 16.43 20.11
N TYR A 407 -16.81 15.38 19.47
CA TYR A 407 -17.53 14.11 19.30
C TYR A 407 -16.63 12.91 19.59
N ILE A 408 -17.08 11.99 20.43
CA ILE A 408 -16.38 10.70 20.65
C ILE A 408 -17.25 9.59 20.03
N TRP A 409 -16.69 8.91 19.04
CA TRP A 409 -17.28 7.74 18.37
C TRP A 409 -16.94 6.48 19.18
N LEU A 410 -17.93 5.64 19.50
CA LEU A 410 -17.74 4.47 20.37
C LEU A 410 -18.51 3.25 19.85
N THR A 411 -17.83 2.11 19.77
CA THR A 411 -18.49 0.81 19.47
C THR A 411 -19.23 0.29 20.68
N ARG A 412 -20.33 -0.41 20.45
CA ARG A 412 -20.91 -1.40 21.36
C ARG A 412 -20.51 -2.80 20.86
N PRO A 413 -19.50 -3.45 21.45
CA PRO A 413 -19.00 -4.74 20.94
C PRO A 413 -20.09 -5.81 20.90
N ALA A 414 -20.32 -6.53 19.81
CA ALA A 414 -19.83 -6.36 18.43
C ALA A 414 -21.02 -6.07 17.48
N ASN A 415 -21.95 -5.22 17.92
CA ASN A 415 -23.27 -5.08 17.29
C ASN A 415 -23.88 -3.67 17.26
N GLY A 416 -23.18 -2.63 17.70
CA GLY A 416 -23.71 -1.27 17.67
C GLY A 416 -22.64 -0.20 17.58
N GLN A 417 -23.06 1.01 17.22
CA GLN A 417 -22.22 2.20 17.18
C GLN A 417 -22.96 3.37 17.81
N TYR A 418 -22.27 4.11 18.66
CA TYR A 418 -22.78 5.25 19.41
C TYR A 418 -21.85 6.45 19.21
N VAL A 419 -22.40 7.64 19.46
CA VAL A 419 -21.68 8.89 19.38
C VAL A 419 -21.99 9.73 20.62
N LEU A 420 -20.94 10.25 21.24
CA LEU A 420 -21.00 11.27 22.26
C LEU A 420 -20.83 12.65 21.62
N LYS A 421 -21.48 13.70 22.13
CA LYS A 421 -21.32 15.10 21.70
C LYS A 421 -21.21 16.06 22.87
N ALA A 422 -20.28 17.02 22.80
CA ALA A 422 -20.10 18.10 23.78
C ALA A 422 -19.69 19.43 23.13
N SER A 423 -19.79 20.53 23.86
CA SER A 423 -19.24 21.85 23.50
C SER A 423 -17.80 22.09 24.02
N ASN A 424 -17.26 21.16 24.81
CA ASN A 424 -15.93 21.20 25.41
C ASN A 424 -15.29 19.80 25.33
N PRO A 425 -13.97 19.64 25.12
CA PRO A 425 -13.35 18.33 25.01
C PRO A 425 -13.50 17.49 26.30
N PHE A 426 -13.67 18.11 27.47
CA PHE A 426 -13.89 17.45 28.75
C PHE A 426 -15.38 17.26 29.12
N GLY A 427 -16.30 17.53 28.18
CA GLY A 427 -17.75 17.34 28.40
C GLY A 427 -18.44 18.50 29.13
N PRO A 428 -19.65 18.29 29.68
CA PRO A 428 -20.39 17.02 29.68
C PRO A 428 -20.81 16.59 28.27
N TYR A 429 -21.00 15.28 28.07
CA TYR A 429 -21.36 14.68 26.79
C TYR A 429 -22.81 14.16 26.78
N GLU A 430 -23.60 14.53 25.76
CA GLU A 430 -24.83 13.84 25.37
C GLU A 430 -24.46 12.59 24.55
N MET A 431 -25.24 11.51 24.63
CA MET A 431 -25.04 10.28 23.86
C MET A 431 -26.22 10.02 22.91
N ARG A 432 -25.94 9.61 21.67
CA ARG A 432 -26.94 9.02 20.76
C ARG A 432 -26.46 7.71 20.14
N GLN A 433 -27.42 6.83 19.85
CA GLN A 433 -27.20 5.61 19.07
C GLN A 433 -27.16 5.96 17.57
N VAL A 434 -26.22 5.37 16.84
CA VAL A 434 -26.09 5.52 15.38
C VAL A 434 -26.62 4.26 14.68
N LEU A 435 -26.24 3.08 15.16
CA LEU A 435 -26.73 1.79 14.70
C LEU A 435 -26.74 0.77 15.84
N LEU A 436 -27.64 -0.22 15.75
CA LEU A 436 -27.68 -1.39 16.61
C LEU A 436 -28.29 -2.55 15.83
N ASN A 437 -27.65 -3.71 15.81
CA ASN A 437 -28.06 -4.90 15.03
C ASN A 437 -28.31 -4.65 13.53
N MET A 438 -27.62 -3.67 12.92
CA MET A 438 -27.79 -3.33 11.51
C MET A 438 -27.26 -4.46 10.60
N PRO A 439 -28.04 -4.97 9.63
CA PRO A 439 -27.56 -5.95 8.67
C PRO A 439 -26.31 -5.46 7.92
N GLY A 440 -25.25 -6.27 7.93
CA GLY A 440 -23.98 -5.96 7.28
C GLY A 440 -23.95 -6.29 5.77
N PRO A 441 -22.96 -5.77 5.02
CA PRO A 441 -22.83 -6.00 3.59
C PRO A 441 -22.23 -7.37 3.23
N ILE A 442 -21.61 -8.08 4.19
CA ILE A 442 -20.96 -9.37 3.96
C ILE A 442 -21.91 -10.50 4.37
N SER A 443 -22.33 -11.34 3.42
CA SER A 443 -23.21 -12.48 3.71
C SER A 443 -22.58 -13.45 4.72
N GLY A 444 -23.27 -13.66 5.84
CA GLY A 444 -22.81 -14.47 6.98
C GLY A 444 -21.79 -13.78 7.90
N GLY A 445 -21.42 -12.53 7.63
CA GLY A 445 -20.60 -11.71 8.53
C GLY A 445 -21.43 -11.07 9.66
N GLY A 446 -20.73 -10.44 10.61
CA GLY A 446 -21.32 -9.71 11.72
C GLY A 446 -21.94 -8.35 11.33
N VAL A 447 -22.28 -7.57 12.35
CA VAL A 447 -22.77 -6.19 12.21
C VAL A 447 -21.59 -5.25 11.98
N PRO A 448 -21.67 -4.26 11.07
CA PRO A 448 -20.64 -3.23 10.92
C PRO A 448 -20.55 -2.37 12.19
N HIS A 449 -19.36 -2.29 12.80
CA HIS A 449 -19.14 -1.54 14.04
C HIS A 449 -17.70 -1.01 14.14
N GLN A 450 -17.44 -0.21 15.19
CA GLN A 450 -16.14 0.39 15.51
C GLN A 450 -15.57 1.16 14.30
N GLY A 451 -14.26 1.25 14.12
CA GLY A 451 -13.67 2.07 13.06
C GLY A 451 -13.90 3.58 13.28
N GLY A 452 -13.94 4.38 12.21
CA GLY A 452 -13.92 5.85 12.32
C GLY A 452 -14.59 6.62 11.17
N LEU A 453 -14.88 7.89 11.44
CA LEU A 453 -15.43 8.88 10.51
C LEU A 453 -14.32 9.64 9.78
N VAL A 454 -14.55 9.97 8.51
CA VAL A 454 -13.66 10.83 7.72
C VAL A 454 -14.46 11.78 6.82
N GLN A 455 -13.97 13.02 6.68
CA GLN A 455 -14.50 14.00 5.74
C GLN A 455 -13.66 14.04 4.46
N THR A 456 -14.33 14.08 3.31
CA THR A 456 -13.73 14.24 1.98
C THR A 456 -13.25 15.68 1.71
N GLN A 457 -12.62 15.89 0.54
CA GLN A 457 -12.33 17.23 0.03
C GLN A 457 -13.60 18.04 -0.26
N ASN A 458 -14.64 17.40 -0.80
CA ASN A 458 -15.90 18.05 -1.19
C ASN A 458 -16.86 18.29 -0.01
N GLY A 459 -16.45 17.95 1.21
CA GLY A 459 -17.21 18.18 2.44
C GLY A 459 -18.12 17.01 2.86
N ASP A 460 -18.38 16.05 1.96
CA ASP A 460 -19.10 14.81 2.25
C ASP A 460 -18.39 13.99 3.34
N TRP A 461 -19.16 13.27 4.16
CA TRP A 461 -18.66 12.43 5.25
C TRP A 461 -18.89 10.95 4.98
N TYR A 462 -17.96 10.11 5.41
CA TYR A 462 -18.04 8.66 5.34
C TYR A 462 -17.67 8.03 6.67
N TYR A 463 -18.21 6.84 6.91
CA TYR A 463 -17.89 5.97 8.04
C TYR A 463 -17.21 4.71 7.52
N MET A 464 -15.96 4.50 7.94
CA MET A 464 -15.23 3.25 7.75
C MET A 464 -15.38 2.41 9.03
N ALA A 465 -16.28 1.44 9.01
CA ALA A 465 -16.42 0.41 10.03
C ALA A 465 -15.54 -0.80 9.68
N PHE A 466 -15.57 -1.85 10.51
CA PHE A 466 -15.24 -3.20 10.05
C PHE A 466 -16.40 -4.19 10.32
N VAL A 467 -16.34 -5.34 9.65
CA VAL A 467 -17.30 -6.45 9.77
C VAL A 467 -16.55 -7.72 10.19
N ASP A 468 -17.02 -8.39 11.25
CA ASP A 468 -16.51 -9.71 11.63
C ASP A 468 -16.83 -10.74 10.54
N ALA A 469 -15.80 -11.27 9.88
CA ALA A 469 -15.90 -12.12 8.70
C ALA A 469 -15.13 -13.44 8.88
N TYR A 470 -15.07 -13.97 10.10
CA TYR A 470 -14.34 -15.20 10.43
C TYR A 470 -14.81 -16.41 9.60
N PRO A 471 -13.87 -17.21 9.05
CA PRO A 471 -12.45 -17.32 9.41
C PRO A 471 -11.50 -16.27 8.79
N GLY A 472 -11.98 -15.38 7.93
CA GLY A 472 -11.15 -14.39 7.23
C GLY A 472 -10.54 -13.30 8.12
N GLY A 473 -11.14 -13.01 9.28
CA GLY A 473 -10.76 -11.90 10.15
C GLY A 473 -11.80 -10.79 10.13
N ARG A 474 -11.38 -9.54 10.32
CA ARG A 474 -12.26 -8.36 10.41
C ARG A 474 -12.02 -7.44 9.20
N MET A 475 -13.08 -7.09 8.48
CA MET A 475 -13.00 -6.54 7.11
C MET A 475 -13.52 -5.10 7.02
N PRO A 476 -12.72 -4.11 6.58
CA PRO A 476 -13.17 -2.72 6.39
C PRO A 476 -14.36 -2.57 5.44
N ALA A 477 -15.39 -1.88 5.93
CA ALA A 477 -16.61 -1.57 5.18
C ALA A 477 -16.90 -0.06 5.26
N LEU A 478 -17.29 0.54 4.14
CA LEU A 478 -17.53 1.97 4.00
C LEU A 478 -19.03 2.26 3.80
N ALA A 479 -19.54 3.33 4.41
CA ALA A 479 -20.88 3.87 4.16
C ALA A 479 -20.87 5.42 4.20
N PRO A 480 -21.75 6.10 3.45
CA PRO A 480 -21.91 7.55 3.55
C PRO A 480 -22.59 7.98 4.86
N ILE A 481 -22.24 9.16 5.35
CA ILE A 481 -22.78 9.78 6.56
C ILE A 481 -23.46 11.11 6.21
N THR A 482 -24.74 11.25 6.57
CA THR A 482 -25.42 12.55 6.64
C THR A 482 -25.27 13.16 8.03
N TRP A 483 -25.54 14.46 8.15
CA TRP A 483 -25.61 15.15 9.44
C TRP A 483 -26.97 15.82 9.58
N THR A 484 -27.61 15.64 10.73
CA THR A 484 -28.85 16.34 11.10
C THR A 484 -28.62 17.84 11.31
N SER A 485 -29.69 18.64 11.31
CA SER A 485 -29.62 20.09 11.57
C SER A 485 -29.17 20.45 12.98
N ASP A 486 -29.49 19.63 13.98
CA ASP A 486 -28.94 19.72 15.34
C ASP A 486 -27.52 19.11 15.46
N GLY A 487 -26.93 18.67 14.34
CA GLY A 487 -25.54 18.34 14.18
C GLY A 487 -25.14 16.96 14.72
N TRP A 488 -25.86 15.91 14.35
CA TRP A 488 -25.53 14.52 14.67
C TRP A 488 -25.35 13.67 13.41
N PRO A 489 -24.41 12.73 13.39
CA PRO A 489 -24.17 11.87 12.22
C PRO A 489 -25.25 10.80 12.07
N THR A 490 -25.53 10.38 10.85
CA THR A 490 -26.46 9.28 10.55
C THR A 490 -25.95 8.49 9.34
N VAL A 491 -25.93 7.16 9.45
CA VAL A 491 -25.53 6.25 8.36
C VAL A 491 -26.61 6.23 7.28
N GLN A 492 -26.23 6.46 6.02
CA GLN A 492 -27.13 6.23 4.90
C GLN A 492 -27.31 4.73 4.70
N THR A 493 -28.53 4.20 4.84
CA THR A 493 -28.84 2.77 4.66
C THR A 493 -29.32 2.47 3.24
N VAL A 494 -29.17 1.21 2.83
CA VAL A 494 -29.79 0.65 1.63
C VAL A 494 -30.73 -0.47 2.09
N ASN A 495 -32.02 -0.35 1.77
CA ASN A 495 -33.06 -1.29 2.21
C ASN A 495 -33.07 -1.55 3.74
N GLY A 496 -32.73 -0.53 4.53
CA GLY A 496 -32.65 -0.61 6.00
C GLY A 496 -31.37 -1.24 6.57
N GLY A 497 -30.47 -1.76 5.74
CA GLY A 497 -29.17 -2.29 6.14
C GLY A 497 -27.99 -1.43 5.67
N TRP A 498 -26.78 -1.89 5.96
CA TRP A 498 -25.56 -1.35 5.36
C TRP A 498 -25.47 -1.78 3.89
N GLY A 499 -25.21 -0.83 3.00
CA GLY A 499 -25.19 -1.08 1.55
C GLY A 499 -24.07 -2.03 1.14
N VAL A 500 -24.45 -3.15 0.49
CA VAL A 500 -23.52 -3.98 -0.29
C VAL A 500 -22.86 -3.13 -1.38
N ASN A 501 -23.62 -2.22 -1.99
CA ASN A 501 -23.15 -1.26 -2.97
C ASN A 501 -23.59 0.17 -2.57
N TYR A 502 -22.72 1.16 -2.81
CA TYR A 502 -23.03 2.59 -2.70
C TYR A 502 -22.40 3.35 -3.88
N PRO A 503 -22.91 4.55 -4.25
CA PRO A 503 -22.24 5.42 -5.21
C PRO A 503 -20.80 5.72 -4.77
N ARG A 504 -19.86 5.78 -5.72
CA ARG A 504 -18.46 6.13 -5.41
C ARG A 504 -18.36 7.50 -4.74
N PRO A 505 -17.44 7.69 -3.78
CA PRO A 505 -17.26 8.98 -3.12
C PRO A 505 -17.08 10.13 -4.13
N ASN A 506 -17.84 11.20 -3.88
CA ASN A 506 -17.81 12.43 -4.67
C ASN A 506 -16.51 13.18 -4.40
N LEU A 507 -15.50 12.97 -5.22
CA LEU A 507 -14.13 13.45 -5.01
C LEU A 507 -13.58 14.16 -6.25
N PRO A 508 -12.72 15.18 -6.07
CA PRO A 508 -11.97 15.74 -7.18
C PRO A 508 -10.95 14.72 -7.73
N ALA A 509 -10.57 14.87 -9.00
CA ALA A 509 -9.40 14.18 -9.54
C ALA A 509 -8.15 14.50 -8.68
N PRO A 510 -7.25 13.54 -8.42
CA PRO A 510 -6.91 12.45 -9.34
C PRO A 510 -7.17 11.02 -8.81
N PRO A 511 -7.78 10.12 -9.61
CA PRO A 511 -7.70 8.68 -9.37
C PRO A 511 -6.27 8.21 -9.69
N ARG A 512 -5.38 8.27 -8.69
CA ARG A 512 -4.07 7.61 -8.75
C ARG A 512 -4.26 6.11 -8.58
N ALA A 513 -3.67 5.31 -9.47
CA ALA A 513 -3.59 3.88 -9.27
C ALA A 513 -2.77 3.56 -8.01
N VAL A 514 -3.38 2.82 -7.10
CA VAL A 514 -2.74 2.25 -5.90
C VAL A 514 -2.15 0.88 -6.25
N ARG A 515 -1.10 0.44 -5.53
CA ARG A 515 -0.53 -0.90 -5.68
C ARG A 515 -1.56 -1.97 -5.26
N PRO A 516 -1.86 -3.00 -6.08
CA PRO A 516 -2.75 -4.09 -5.68
C PRO A 516 -2.32 -4.80 -4.40
N LEU A 517 -3.31 -5.25 -3.61
CA LEU A 517 -3.12 -6.05 -2.40
C LEU A 517 -2.83 -7.55 -2.69
N THR A 518 -2.68 -7.89 -3.97
CA THR A 518 -2.45 -9.24 -4.53
C THR A 518 -1.33 -9.19 -5.58
N GLY A 519 -0.93 -10.35 -6.11
CA GLY A 519 0.08 -10.47 -7.15
C GLY A 519 1.35 -11.18 -6.67
N THR A 520 2.49 -10.83 -7.26
CA THR A 520 3.78 -11.51 -7.04
C THR A 520 4.75 -10.63 -6.24
N ASP A 521 5.49 -11.26 -5.34
CA ASP A 521 6.71 -10.71 -4.73
C ASP A 521 7.88 -11.68 -4.97
N THR A 522 8.99 -11.16 -5.51
CA THR A 522 10.26 -11.89 -5.69
C THR A 522 11.28 -11.54 -4.60
N PHE A 523 10.87 -10.81 -3.57
CA PHE A 523 11.71 -10.35 -2.46
C PHE A 523 12.94 -9.58 -2.97
N ALA A 524 12.69 -8.65 -3.90
CA ALA A 524 13.69 -7.78 -4.51
C ALA A 524 14.11 -6.63 -3.56
N GLY A 525 15.33 -6.12 -3.75
CA GLY A 525 15.92 -5.13 -2.83
C GLY A 525 16.37 -5.75 -1.51
N THR A 526 16.63 -4.92 -0.50
CA THR A 526 17.21 -5.31 0.80
C THR A 526 16.24 -5.22 1.98
N THR A 527 15.00 -4.82 1.74
CA THR A 527 13.94 -4.68 2.75
C THR A 527 12.66 -5.36 2.26
N LEU A 528 11.85 -5.88 3.20
CA LEU A 528 10.51 -6.38 2.89
C LEU A 528 9.56 -5.22 2.59
N GLY A 529 8.62 -5.43 1.67
CA GLY A 529 7.52 -4.49 1.43
C GLY A 529 6.49 -4.49 2.57
N PRO A 530 5.70 -3.41 2.75
CA PRO A 530 4.80 -3.22 3.89
C PRO A 530 3.58 -4.17 3.91
N GLN A 531 3.44 -5.08 2.94
CA GLN A 531 2.45 -6.15 2.97
C GLN A 531 2.84 -7.35 3.87
N TRP A 532 4.06 -7.33 4.41
CA TRP A 532 4.68 -8.46 5.13
C TRP A 532 4.84 -8.19 6.63
N GLU A 533 4.34 -9.10 7.46
CA GLU A 533 4.48 -9.04 8.91
C GLU A 533 4.95 -10.39 9.47
N TRP A 534 6.02 -10.41 10.26
CA TRP A 534 6.48 -11.56 11.02
C TRP A 534 5.50 -11.89 12.15
N ASN A 535 5.28 -13.17 12.40
CA ASN A 535 4.70 -13.64 13.65
C ASN A 535 5.74 -13.41 14.77
N HIS A 536 5.45 -12.51 15.71
CA HIS A 536 6.39 -11.96 16.68
C HIS A 536 7.57 -11.21 16.03
N ASN A 537 8.44 -10.58 16.82
CA ASN A 537 9.64 -9.92 16.30
C ASN A 537 10.61 -10.95 15.66
N PRO A 538 11.20 -10.64 14.50
CA PRO A 538 12.21 -11.50 13.88
C PRO A 538 13.58 -11.43 14.60
N ASP A 539 14.32 -12.54 14.50
CA ASP A 539 15.78 -12.55 14.60
C ASP A 539 16.37 -12.09 13.26
N ASN A 540 16.79 -10.82 13.22
CA ASN A 540 17.38 -10.18 12.04
C ASN A 540 18.76 -10.73 11.65
N SER A 541 19.40 -11.59 12.46
CA SER A 541 20.61 -12.32 12.05
C SER A 541 20.31 -13.55 11.17
N ARG A 542 19.03 -13.95 11.09
CA ARG A 542 18.60 -15.23 10.49
C ARG A 542 17.75 -15.09 9.22
N TRP A 543 17.52 -13.87 8.73
CA TRP A 543 16.86 -13.66 7.44
C TRP A 543 17.53 -12.58 6.61
N SER A 544 17.31 -12.61 5.29
CA SER A 544 17.71 -11.54 4.37
C SER A 544 16.88 -11.64 3.09
N VAL A 545 16.57 -10.50 2.47
CA VAL A 545 16.02 -10.45 1.10
C VAL A 545 17.05 -9.87 0.13
N ASN A 546 17.15 -10.46 -1.06
CA ASN A 546 17.82 -9.92 -2.25
C ASN A 546 17.47 -10.77 -3.48
N ASN A 547 16.32 -10.51 -4.11
CA ASN A 547 15.74 -11.34 -5.18
C ASN A 547 15.48 -12.79 -4.70
N GLY A 548 14.98 -12.88 -3.47
CA GLY A 548 14.66 -14.12 -2.77
C GLY A 548 14.76 -13.91 -1.26
N LEU A 549 13.81 -14.45 -0.50
CA LEU A 549 13.80 -14.45 0.97
C LEU A 549 14.59 -15.66 1.47
N ARG A 550 15.81 -15.42 1.96
CA ARG A 550 16.62 -16.44 2.62
C ARG A 550 16.22 -16.52 4.09
N LEU A 551 15.84 -17.71 4.56
CA LEU A 551 15.55 -18.00 5.97
C LEU A 551 16.52 -19.04 6.49
N GLN A 552 17.39 -18.66 7.42
CA GLN A 552 18.12 -19.61 8.27
C GLN A 552 17.20 -20.10 9.39
N THR A 553 17.44 -21.31 9.89
CA THR A 553 16.78 -21.81 11.10
C THR A 553 17.04 -20.85 12.28
N ALA A 554 16.00 -20.23 12.82
CA ALA A 554 16.10 -19.25 13.92
C ALA A 554 15.76 -19.84 15.30
N THR A 555 15.28 -21.09 15.37
CA THR A 555 14.87 -21.76 16.61
C THR A 555 15.04 -23.27 16.47
N VAL A 556 15.41 -23.94 17.56
CA VAL A 556 15.31 -25.40 17.70
C VAL A 556 14.00 -25.71 18.43
N THR A 557 13.05 -26.34 17.74
CA THR A 557 11.68 -26.59 18.23
C THR A 557 11.01 -27.70 17.40
N ASN A 558 10.01 -28.37 17.97
CA ASN A 558 9.05 -29.20 17.21
C ASN A 558 7.70 -28.49 17.01
N ASP A 559 7.56 -27.29 17.54
CA ASP A 559 6.36 -26.46 17.54
C ASP A 559 6.53 -25.22 16.65
N LEU A 560 5.72 -25.11 15.59
CA LEU A 560 5.68 -23.95 14.70
C LEU A 560 5.28 -22.67 15.44
N TYR A 561 4.42 -22.75 16.46
CA TYR A 561 4.05 -21.59 17.27
C TYR A 561 5.20 -21.10 18.16
N GLY A 562 6.24 -21.92 18.34
CA GLY A 562 7.50 -21.56 18.96
C GLY A 562 8.60 -21.10 17.99
N ALA A 563 8.36 -21.12 16.67
CA ALA A 563 9.38 -20.82 15.67
C ALA A 563 9.43 -19.32 15.31
N ARG A 564 10.54 -18.66 15.70
CA ARG A 564 10.89 -17.32 15.18
C ARG A 564 11.03 -17.34 13.66
N ASN A 565 10.93 -16.16 13.06
CA ASN A 565 11.07 -15.93 11.62
C ASN A 565 10.05 -16.70 10.76
N THR A 566 8.82 -16.84 11.28
CA THR A 566 7.64 -17.15 10.47
C THR A 566 7.10 -15.85 9.87
N LEU A 567 7.34 -15.60 8.58
CA LEU A 567 6.86 -14.43 7.86
C LEU A 567 5.42 -14.63 7.40
N THR A 568 4.53 -13.64 7.54
CA THR A 568 3.11 -13.80 7.22
C THR A 568 2.56 -12.75 6.25
N HIS A 569 1.56 -13.17 5.47
CA HIS A 569 0.75 -12.33 4.60
C HIS A 569 -0.73 -12.56 4.92
N ARG A 570 -1.55 -11.51 4.84
CA ARG A 570 -3.01 -11.60 4.95
C ARG A 570 -3.59 -12.39 3.78
N ILE A 571 -4.72 -13.06 4.01
CA ILE A 571 -5.45 -13.79 2.97
C ILE A 571 -6.42 -12.82 2.28
N GLN A 572 -6.40 -12.80 0.94
CA GLN A 572 -7.39 -12.07 0.16
C GLN A 572 -8.70 -12.85 0.11
N GLY A 573 -9.80 -12.23 0.50
CA GLY A 573 -11.14 -12.81 0.36
C GLY A 573 -11.82 -12.47 -0.98
N PRO A 574 -12.91 -13.14 -1.34
CA PRO A 574 -13.58 -14.22 -0.59
C PRO A 574 -12.79 -15.54 -0.56
N SER A 575 -11.93 -15.78 -1.55
CA SER A 575 -11.00 -16.90 -1.61
C SER A 575 -9.75 -16.48 -2.36
N SER A 576 -8.60 -17.03 -1.97
CA SER A 576 -7.33 -16.81 -2.67
C SER A 576 -6.37 -17.98 -2.48
N THR A 577 -5.31 -17.96 -3.28
CA THR A 577 -4.27 -18.98 -3.36
C THR A 577 -2.91 -18.34 -3.17
N ALA A 578 -2.18 -18.75 -2.14
CA ALA A 578 -0.76 -18.48 -2.01
C ALA A 578 0.04 -19.62 -2.65
N THR A 579 1.05 -19.27 -3.45
CA THR A 579 2.08 -20.19 -3.97
C THR A 579 3.47 -19.63 -3.64
N ILE A 580 4.38 -20.48 -3.15
CA ILE A 580 5.80 -20.14 -3.01
C ILE A 580 6.69 -21.06 -3.84
N GLU A 581 7.78 -20.52 -4.41
CA GLU A 581 8.90 -21.33 -4.92
C GLU A 581 9.94 -21.46 -3.79
N LEU A 582 10.10 -22.66 -3.24
CA LEU A 582 11.02 -22.96 -2.13
C LEU A 582 12.26 -23.70 -2.66
N ASP A 583 13.42 -23.05 -2.55
CA ASP A 583 14.73 -23.69 -2.66
C ASP A 583 15.12 -24.28 -1.30
N TYR A 584 15.14 -25.61 -1.24
CA TYR A 584 15.40 -26.40 -0.04
C TYR A 584 16.78 -27.09 -0.07
N SER A 585 17.60 -26.80 -1.08
CA SER A 585 18.89 -27.44 -1.35
C SER A 585 19.92 -27.38 -0.22
N THR A 586 19.74 -26.46 0.74
CA THR A 586 20.65 -26.22 1.88
C THR A 586 19.99 -26.42 3.26
N MET A 587 18.88 -27.16 3.31
CA MET A 587 18.33 -27.71 4.56
C MET A 587 19.28 -28.74 5.18
N ARG A 588 19.26 -28.85 6.50
CA ARG A 588 19.94 -29.88 7.30
C ARG A 588 18.94 -30.86 7.91
N ASP A 589 19.45 -31.94 8.47
CA ASP A 589 18.65 -32.96 9.12
C ASP A 589 18.00 -32.39 10.40
N GLY A 590 16.68 -32.57 10.52
CA GLY A 590 15.84 -31.89 11.49
C GLY A 590 15.12 -30.65 10.94
N ASP A 591 15.51 -30.07 9.81
CA ASP A 591 14.87 -28.86 9.29
C ASP A 591 13.41 -29.08 8.87
N ARG A 592 12.60 -28.03 9.04
CA ARG A 592 11.16 -27.92 8.77
C ARG A 592 10.89 -26.56 8.12
N SER A 593 10.49 -26.54 6.85
CA SER A 593 10.18 -25.29 6.14
C SER A 593 9.03 -25.46 5.17
N GLY A 594 8.20 -24.42 5.00
CA GLY A 594 7.06 -24.49 4.09
C GLY A 594 6.10 -23.31 4.17
N LEU A 595 4.86 -23.58 3.77
CA LEU A 595 3.73 -22.67 3.73
C LEU A 595 2.60 -23.16 4.65
N ALA A 596 2.32 -22.39 5.68
CA ALA A 596 1.28 -22.63 6.68
C ALA A 596 0.00 -21.82 6.40
N MET A 597 -1.12 -22.40 6.79
CA MET A 597 -2.32 -21.67 7.18
C MET A 597 -2.23 -21.42 8.69
N LEU A 598 -1.82 -20.20 9.07
CA LEU A 598 -1.45 -19.85 10.44
C LEU A 598 -2.60 -19.15 11.17
N ARG A 599 -2.97 -19.71 12.34
CA ARG A 599 -3.86 -19.15 13.38
C ARG A 599 -3.77 -20.01 14.66
N ASP A 600 -4.65 -19.79 15.64
CA ASP A 600 -4.83 -20.63 16.85
C ASP A 600 -4.98 -22.14 16.58
N SER A 601 -5.57 -22.49 15.43
CA SER A 601 -5.60 -23.82 14.85
C SER A 601 -4.97 -23.76 13.47
N SER A 602 -3.94 -24.55 13.19
CA SER A 602 -3.11 -24.45 11.98
C SER A 602 -2.85 -25.78 11.29
N ALA A 603 -2.55 -25.70 10.00
CA ALA A 603 -2.02 -26.78 9.17
C ALA A 603 -1.01 -26.21 8.16
N TRP A 604 -0.08 -27.02 7.67
CA TRP A 604 0.96 -26.56 6.75
C TRP A 604 1.38 -27.62 5.74
N ILE A 605 1.82 -27.18 4.56
CA ILE A 605 2.54 -27.99 3.58
C ILE A 605 3.98 -27.52 3.47
N GLY A 606 4.94 -28.45 3.46
CA GLY A 606 6.35 -28.10 3.55
C GLY A 606 7.28 -29.26 3.30
N VAL A 607 8.58 -28.97 3.33
CA VAL A 607 9.65 -29.96 3.28
C VAL A 607 10.06 -30.31 4.70
N LYS A 608 10.20 -31.62 4.96
CA LYS A 608 10.96 -32.17 6.10
C LYS A 608 12.24 -32.78 5.57
N ARG A 609 13.34 -32.54 6.28
CA ARG A 609 14.60 -33.28 6.09
C ARG A 609 14.94 -34.04 7.38
N ASP A 610 15.18 -35.33 7.26
CA ASP A 610 15.42 -36.26 8.39
C ASP A 610 16.32 -37.41 7.94
N ASN A 611 17.42 -37.68 8.66
CA ASN A 611 18.32 -38.81 8.46
C ASN A 611 18.74 -39.02 6.99
N GLY A 612 19.25 -37.97 6.35
CA GLY A 612 19.63 -37.93 4.94
C GLY A 612 18.46 -37.73 3.97
N SER A 613 17.26 -38.21 4.32
CA SER A 613 16.05 -38.21 3.50
C SER A 613 15.37 -36.85 3.45
N THR A 614 14.66 -36.56 2.37
CA THR A 614 13.93 -35.29 2.19
C THR A 614 12.60 -35.54 1.50
N ARG A 615 11.51 -35.06 2.12
CA ARG A 615 10.13 -35.36 1.74
C ARG A 615 9.29 -34.09 1.78
N VAL A 616 8.36 -33.94 0.83
CA VAL A 616 7.27 -32.98 0.97
C VAL A 616 6.17 -33.61 1.81
N VAL A 617 5.58 -32.85 2.72
CA VAL A 617 4.59 -33.32 3.70
C VAL A 617 3.47 -32.31 3.85
N MET A 618 2.29 -32.81 4.26
CA MET A 618 1.22 -31.99 4.83
C MET A 618 1.05 -32.39 6.31
N THR A 619 1.08 -31.39 7.19
CA THR A 619 0.95 -31.54 8.64
C THR A 619 -0.31 -30.80 9.12
N ASN A 620 -1.11 -31.44 9.96
CA ASN A 620 -2.38 -30.93 10.49
C ASN A 620 -2.45 -31.11 12.01
N GLY A 621 -3.39 -30.45 12.69
CA GLY A 621 -3.57 -30.60 14.15
C GLY A 621 -2.53 -29.82 14.97
N LEU A 622 -2.09 -28.66 14.47
CA LEU A 622 -1.43 -27.67 15.31
C LEU A 622 -2.52 -26.86 16.02
N THR A 623 -2.51 -26.82 17.35
CA THR A 623 -3.59 -26.20 18.13
C THR A 623 -3.07 -25.47 19.36
N MET A 624 -3.79 -24.42 19.76
CA MET A 624 -3.64 -23.71 21.04
C MET A 624 -4.78 -24.02 22.03
N ASN A 625 -4.58 -23.72 23.32
CA ASN A 625 -5.65 -23.58 24.31
C ASN A 625 -6.16 -22.12 24.38
N SER A 626 -7.08 -21.84 25.32
CA SER A 626 -7.62 -20.50 25.60
C SER A 626 -6.61 -19.50 26.17
N ASN A 627 -5.42 -19.97 26.59
CA ASN A 627 -4.32 -19.15 27.11
C ASN A 627 -3.24 -18.93 26.03
N TRP A 628 -3.46 -19.44 24.82
CA TRP A 628 -2.55 -19.43 23.67
C TRP A 628 -1.27 -20.27 23.85
N ASP A 629 -1.28 -21.22 24.78
CA ASP A 629 -0.27 -22.29 24.86
C ASP A 629 -0.51 -23.34 23.77
N SER A 630 0.55 -23.88 23.17
CA SER A 630 0.46 -24.98 22.21
C SER A 630 -0.02 -26.27 22.89
N THR A 631 -1.17 -26.80 22.47
CA THR A 631 -1.71 -28.12 22.86
C THR A 631 -1.43 -29.20 21.82
N GLY A 632 -1.21 -28.81 20.56
CA GLY A 632 -0.84 -29.70 19.46
C GLY A 632 0.27 -29.08 18.62
N THR A 633 1.32 -29.85 18.36
CA THR A 633 2.45 -29.46 17.48
C THR A 633 2.30 -29.99 16.04
N GLY A 634 1.21 -30.70 15.77
CA GLY A 634 0.85 -31.23 14.46
C GLY A 634 1.34 -32.65 14.18
N THR A 635 0.53 -33.41 13.44
CA THR A 635 0.83 -34.75 12.94
C THR A 635 0.92 -34.76 11.42
N GLU A 636 1.77 -35.64 10.87
CA GLU A 636 1.93 -35.78 9.42
C GLU A 636 0.72 -36.52 8.84
N ALA A 637 -0.11 -35.83 8.05
CA ALA A 637 -1.33 -36.37 7.47
C ALA A 637 -1.14 -36.96 6.07
N ALA A 638 -0.09 -36.52 5.35
CA ALA A 638 0.36 -37.12 4.10
C ALA A 638 1.81 -36.71 3.79
N SER A 639 2.51 -37.49 2.98
CA SER A 639 3.84 -37.14 2.47
C SER A 639 4.18 -37.83 1.15
N ALA A 640 5.16 -37.26 0.44
CA ALA A 640 5.72 -37.80 -0.79
C ALA A 640 7.23 -37.51 -0.88
N ASN A 641 7.97 -38.33 -1.62
CA ASN A 641 9.39 -38.09 -1.89
C ASN A 641 9.56 -36.88 -2.84
N VAL A 642 10.62 -36.09 -2.65
CA VAL A 642 10.89 -34.90 -3.48
C VAL A 642 12.39 -34.75 -3.78
N THR A 643 12.74 -34.47 -5.03
CA THR A 643 14.12 -34.40 -5.53
C THR A 643 14.34 -33.12 -6.34
N GLY A 644 15.61 -32.77 -6.61
CA GLY A 644 15.97 -31.59 -7.42
C GLY A 644 16.19 -30.29 -6.63
N GLY A 645 15.91 -30.25 -5.32
CA GLY A 645 16.29 -29.14 -4.44
C GLY A 645 15.38 -27.91 -4.51
N ARG A 646 14.38 -27.90 -5.39
CA ARG A 646 13.31 -26.88 -5.46
C ARG A 646 11.93 -27.52 -5.51
N VAL A 647 10.95 -26.88 -4.88
CA VAL A 647 9.55 -27.30 -4.89
C VAL A 647 8.65 -26.07 -4.83
N TRP A 648 7.53 -26.10 -5.54
CA TRP A 648 6.47 -25.12 -5.38
C TRP A 648 5.46 -25.62 -4.37
N LEU A 649 5.12 -24.81 -3.38
CA LEU A 649 4.17 -25.14 -2.31
C LEU A 649 2.99 -24.18 -2.37
N ARG A 650 1.77 -24.72 -2.35
CA ARG A 650 0.54 -23.97 -2.59
C ARG A 650 -0.51 -24.26 -1.53
N ALA A 651 -1.12 -23.19 -1.01
CA ALA A 651 -2.28 -23.22 -0.14
C ALA A 651 -3.39 -22.36 -0.74
N ASN A 652 -4.55 -22.97 -1.02
CA ASN A 652 -5.78 -22.27 -1.39
C ASN A 652 -6.71 -22.23 -0.17
N ALA A 653 -7.43 -21.13 0.06
CA ALA A 653 -8.38 -21.00 1.17
C ALA A 653 -9.69 -20.33 0.73
N ASP A 654 -10.83 -20.87 1.19
CA ASP A 654 -12.11 -20.15 1.23
C ASP A 654 -12.24 -19.45 2.59
N ILE A 655 -12.30 -18.11 2.60
CA ILE A 655 -12.45 -17.31 3.82
C ILE A 655 -13.75 -16.50 3.85
N ARG A 656 -14.76 -16.90 3.07
CA ARG A 656 -16.13 -16.41 3.26
C ARG A 656 -16.59 -16.71 4.70
N PRO A 657 -17.44 -15.88 5.32
CA PRO A 657 -17.85 -16.12 6.71
C PRO A 657 -18.52 -17.49 6.94
N GLY A 658 -18.42 -17.99 8.17
CA GLY A 658 -19.11 -19.19 8.65
C GLY A 658 -18.21 -20.42 8.84
N SER A 659 -18.83 -21.52 9.29
CA SER A 659 -18.16 -22.80 9.57
C SER A 659 -17.98 -23.67 8.32
N GLY A 660 -17.20 -24.75 8.43
CA GLY A 660 -16.98 -25.73 7.34
C GLY A 660 -16.09 -25.23 6.19
N ARG A 661 -15.62 -23.98 6.26
CA ARG A 661 -14.61 -23.41 5.36
C ARG A 661 -13.32 -24.20 5.41
N GLN A 662 -12.65 -24.36 4.27
CA GLN A 662 -11.43 -25.16 4.17
C GLN A 662 -10.28 -24.40 3.51
N ALA A 663 -9.07 -24.72 3.95
CA ALA A 663 -7.87 -24.61 3.13
C ALA A 663 -7.49 -25.97 2.53
N ARG A 664 -6.86 -25.94 1.35
CA ARG A 664 -6.39 -27.11 0.60
C ARG A 664 -4.96 -26.91 0.14
N PHE A 665 -4.15 -27.96 0.26
CA PHE A 665 -2.72 -27.91 0.04
C PHE A 665 -2.30 -28.73 -1.18
N SER A 666 -1.34 -28.22 -1.93
CA SER A 666 -0.77 -28.90 -3.10
C SER A 666 0.68 -28.51 -3.32
N TYR A 667 1.45 -29.35 -4.01
CA TYR A 667 2.84 -29.08 -4.38
C TYR A 667 3.10 -29.37 -5.85
N SER A 668 4.18 -28.81 -6.38
CA SER A 668 4.65 -29.05 -7.75
C SER A 668 6.17 -29.10 -7.80
N THR A 669 6.73 -29.90 -8.70
CA THR A 669 8.18 -29.98 -8.98
C THR A 669 8.59 -29.27 -10.28
N ASP A 670 7.63 -28.76 -11.06
CA ASP A 670 7.86 -28.03 -12.32
C ASP A 670 7.29 -26.60 -12.33
N GLY A 671 6.50 -26.23 -11.30
CA GLY A 671 5.83 -24.94 -11.17
C GLY A 671 4.51 -24.83 -11.92
N VAL A 672 4.08 -25.89 -12.62
CA VAL A 672 2.91 -25.91 -13.51
C VAL A 672 1.89 -26.94 -13.06
N ASN A 673 2.32 -28.20 -12.88
CA ASN A 673 1.46 -29.32 -12.51
C ASN A 673 1.44 -29.50 -10.99
N PHE A 674 0.29 -29.27 -10.35
CA PHE A 674 0.14 -29.30 -8.89
C PHE A 674 -0.61 -30.56 -8.42
N THR A 675 0.05 -31.35 -7.58
CA THR A 675 -0.48 -32.53 -6.91
C THR A 675 -1.02 -32.14 -5.53
N ALA A 676 -2.28 -32.47 -5.24
CA ALA A 676 -2.87 -32.28 -3.92
C ALA A 676 -2.19 -33.19 -2.87
N LEU A 677 -1.97 -32.68 -1.66
CA LEU A 677 -1.30 -33.43 -0.59
C LEU A 677 -2.01 -33.24 0.75
N GLY A 678 -2.49 -34.34 1.32
CA GLY A 678 -3.23 -34.36 2.58
C GLY A 678 -4.72 -34.02 2.44
N PRO A 679 -5.48 -34.13 3.53
CA PRO A 679 -6.89 -33.76 3.57
C PRO A 679 -7.09 -32.22 3.52
N GLY A 680 -8.32 -31.78 3.23
CA GLY A 680 -8.71 -30.39 3.45
C GLY A 680 -8.67 -30.04 4.93
N PHE A 681 -8.08 -28.89 5.28
CA PHE A 681 -8.00 -28.38 6.64
C PHE A 681 -9.17 -27.43 6.90
N THR A 682 -10.06 -27.78 7.84
CA THR A 682 -11.18 -26.92 8.23
C THR A 682 -10.71 -25.74 9.06
N LEU A 683 -11.04 -24.53 8.63
CA LEU A 683 -10.62 -23.29 9.28
C LEU A 683 -11.48 -23.00 10.53
N ASN A 684 -10.86 -22.61 11.64
CA ASN A 684 -11.58 -22.16 12.82
C ASN A 684 -12.23 -20.79 12.59
N ASN A 685 -13.55 -20.69 12.75
CA ASN A 685 -14.31 -19.44 12.64
C ASN A 685 -14.60 -18.77 14.01
N ALA A 686 -14.00 -19.25 15.10
CA ALA A 686 -14.12 -18.64 16.43
C ALA A 686 -13.31 -17.32 16.52
N TRP A 687 -13.87 -16.30 17.16
CA TRP A 687 -13.35 -14.93 17.15
C TRP A 687 -12.22 -14.66 18.15
N GLN A 688 -12.03 -15.51 19.16
CA GLN A 688 -11.22 -15.21 20.36
C GLN A 688 -9.73 -14.96 20.10
N PHE A 689 -9.19 -15.43 18.97
CA PHE A 689 -7.82 -15.11 18.53
C PHE A 689 -7.70 -13.72 17.86
N PHE A 690 -8.82 -13.01 17.69
CA PHE A 690 -9.03 -11.69 17.04
C PHE A 690 -8.62 -11.55 15.57
N MET A 691 -7.47 -12.08 15.17
CA MET A 691 -6.98 -12.02 13.80
C MET A 691 -7.66 -13.07 12.92
N GLY A 692 -7.68 -12.81 11.62
CA GLY A 692 -7.99 -13.78 10.59
C GLY A 692 -6.89 -14.84 10.41
N TYR A 693 -7.17 -15.83 9.58
CA TYR A 693 -6.12 -16.72 9.07
C TYR A 693 -5.11 -15.95 8.21
N ARG A 694 -3.85 -16.40 8.25
CA ARG A 694 -2.76 -15.89 7.41
C ARG A 694 -2.04 -17.00 6.66
N PHE A 695 -1.44 -16.64 5.53
CA PHE A 695 -0.41 -17.47 4.90
C PHE A 695 0.92 -17.22 5.61
N GLY A 696 1.58 -18.27 6.11
CA GLY A 696 2.82 -18.20 6.90
C GLY A 696 3.98 -18.96 6.25
N ILE A 697 5.07 -18.28 5.93
CA ILE A 697 6.31 -18.83 5.38
C ILE A 697 7.30 -19.02 6.54
N PHE A 698 7.81 -20.23 6.76
CA PHE A 698 8.64 -20.54 7.95
C PHE A 698 9.89 -21.36 7.64
N ASN A 699 10.89 -21.31 8.54
CA ASN A 699 11.98 -22.29 8.62
C ASN A 699 12.49 -22.46 10.07
N PHE A 700 12.45 -23.68 10.60
CA PHE A 700 12.98 -24.03 11.93
C PHE A 700 13.61 -25.44 11.92
N ALA A 701 14.38 -25.78 12.96
CA ALA A 701 14.99 -27.11 13.10
C ALA A 701 14.40 -27.86 14.30
N SER A 702 14.22 -29.18 14.20
CA SER A 702 13.91 -30.05 15.35
C SER A 702 15.15 -30.57 16.08
N GLN A 703 16.34 -30.45 15.48
CA GLN A 703 17.60 -31.01 16.01
C GLN A 703 18.63 -29.93 16.36
N ALA A 704 19.16 -29.20 15.38
CA ALA A 704 20.21 -28.20 15.57
C ALA A 704 20.14 -27.08 14.53
N LEU A 705 20.64 -25.89 14.87
CA LEU A 705 20.65 -24.74 13.95
C LEU A 705 21.71 -24.87 12.85
N GLY A 706 21.48 -24.15 11.75
CA GLY A 706 22.48 -23.86 10.70
C GLY A 706 22.10 -24.34 9.30
N GLY A 707 20.94 -24.99 9.16
CA GLY A 707 20.30 -25.16 7.86
C GLY A 707 19.54 -23.90 7.43
N GLN A 708 19.16 -23.86 6.15
CA GLN A 708 18.51 -22.70 5.55
C GLN A 708 17.65 -23.09 4.33
N VAL A 709 16.79 -22.16 3.91
CA VAL A 709 16.06 -22.20 2.64
C VAL A 709 16.14 -20.84 1.94
N THR A 710 15.80 -20.80 0.65
CA THR A 710 15.49 -19.54 -0.06
C THR A 710 14.14 -19.62 -0.72
N VAL A 711 13.21 -18.76 -0.31
CA VAL A 711 11.92 -18.59 -0.99
C VAL A 711 12.11 -17.59 -2.11
N ARG A 712 12.10 -18.07 -3.35
CA ARG A 712 12.48 -17.32 -4.55
C ARG A 712 11.36 -16.41 -5.05
N ARG A 713 10.11 -16.79 -4.76
CA ARG A 713 8.88 -16.09 -5.16
C ARG A 713 7.77 -16.42 -4.17
N PHE A 714 6.92 -15.44 -3.86
CA PHE A 714 5.57 -15.62 -3.35
C PHE A 714 4.57 -15.04 -4.37
N GLU A 715 3.44 -15.70 -4.53
CA GLU A 715 2.36 -15.29 -5.43
C GLU A 715 1.02 -15.50 -4.74
N LEU A 716 0.24 -14.41 -4.62
CA LEU A 716 -1.12 -14.39 -4.09
C LEU A 716 -2.11 -14.05 -5.22
N THR A 717 -2.94 -15.01 -5.60
CA THR A 717 -3.97 -14.85 -6.64
C THR A 717 -5.37 -15.14 -6.12
N THR A 718 -6.37 -14.47 -6.69
CA THR A 718 -7.79 -14.87 -6.57
C THR A 718 -8.14 -15.86 -7.69
N PRO A 719 -9.24 -16.62 -7.54
CA PRO A 719 -9.90 -17.32 -8.65
C PRO A 719 -10.34 -16.37 -9.77
#